data_AF-A0AA85F2T9-F1
#
_entry.id   AF-A0AA85F2T9-F1
#
_cell.length_a   1.000
_cell.length_b   1.000
_cell.length_c   1.000
_cell.angle_alpha   90.00
_cell.angle_beta   90.00
_cell.angle_gamma   90.00
#
_symmetry.space_group_name_H-M   'P 1'
#
loop_
_entity.id
_entity.type
_entity.pdbx_description
1 polymer ?
#
loop_
_entity_poly.entity_id
_entity_poly.type
_entity_poly.pdbx_seq_one_letter_code
_entity_poly.pdbx_strand_id
1 'polypeptide(L)'
;MIMENNEKIKELEGKIKVYEDEILKKDELIQKLSSMDIGQFKSTEQKLTGNSNSKEHEEYQQTSIKREDLAKLRSKVEQLCEKTLSQESELKAKSTLLTKAETDINKLTNKNNELISENEKLKKQLNDYTTSMNTKITEYEICNKKLNESNQLLKTEQNKIEELKKRLNKQIEEKEKSDYQLVQNEKCLENFITKMIHIFDTFLKNDEHLMIDWKNEKNLEDLISKAKDVVNENLKNKGRIQDLLDRLKQHENENADQKSSMNRLGELLTKNDRYEQENRKLNQELEYIRCNEKALEERNRVLNKELIDSQLHIRELDKQLQDTISKNEKNHWSNQNKYEEDNLLFRNSLASLLSYNNFQCNPTEISIKESIRKFMSELQEQKDLYSRLEIRLSDTLRRLDHSQASKHEMERMLEKTEHECFDLREQIRRLETDLINSDMVKQEQRSDKLKIFSYLCKLAAKVRIDEKVASGMRFDELQEVILTRIGQIMSGEYTMLSDVQANADRINGLNRKVKRLQDQLASREIQLGLWKEKASKLEDQLSGITETEMKAHANKIAAEKSAINARRSELEVSRLKDELTRLKAELLDFSDAKINVVKYEEQLGELTKQNKELECIRQSQATKIAELTEKMELQTNEDSDNRNRLEEECKCLINELQSTRKSMEQLRRSERELLEFRALVGRLLGLDAELLTVPNYDIISRLETIVTHNQFAHDNPMLLHMNDAHSPNRKSSSLTKDTGLQRNTTADCYVAGPHSAKTRSKQGKFW
;
A
#
# COMPACT_ATOMS: atom_id res chain seq x y z
N MET A 1 -43.77 0.86 -6.24
CA MET A 1 -42.83 1.03 -5.11
C MET A 1 -42.36 2.46 -4.89
N ILE A 2 -41.70 3.16 -5.83
CA ILE A 2 -41.21 4.53 -5.58
C ILE A 2 -42.36 5.56 -5.43
N MET A 3 -43.42 5.47 -6.24
CA MET A 3 -44.58 6.37 -6.12
C MET A 3 -45.38 6.15 -4.82
N GLU A 4 -45.51 4.90 -4.40
CA GLU A 4 -46.26 4.51 -3.18
C GLU A 4 -45.54 4.96 -1.90
N ASN A 5 -44.20 4.97 -1.91
CA ASN A 5 -43.41 5.56 -0.82
C ASN A 5 -43.54 7.09 -0.78
N ASN A 6 -43.61 7.77 -1.93
CA ASN A 6 -43.80 9.22 -1.97
C ASN A 6 -45.20 9.66 -1.50
N GLU A 7 -46.24 8.86 -1.76
CA GLU A 7 -47.58 9.13 -1.20
C GLU A 7 -47.60 8.93 0.32
N LYS A 8 -46.96 7.89 0.85
CA LYS A 8 -46.83 7.69 2.30
C LYS A 8 -46.02 8.78 2.99
N ILE A 9 -44.97 9.29 2.34
CA ILE A 9 -44.19 10.42 2.85
C ILE A 9 -45.06 11.68 2.92
N LYS A 10 -45.83 11.99 1.86
CA LYS A 10 -46.77 13.13 1.87
C LYS A 10 -47.87 12.98 2.92
N GLU A 11 -48.36 11.77 3.15
CA GLU A 11 -49.36 11.49 4.19
C GLU A 11 -48.77 11.68 5.60
N LEU A 12 -47.52 11.28 5.81
CA LEU A 12 -46.79 11.50 7.06
C LEU A 12 -46.47 12.98 7.29
N GLU A 13 -46.03 13.70 6.26
CA GLU A 13 -45.82 15.16 6.30
C GLU A 13 -47.13 15.89 6.64
N GLY A 14 -48.26 15.45 6.07
CA GLY A 14 -49.58 15.97 6.41
C GLY A 14 -49.97 15.72 7.87
N LYS A 15 -49.69 14.54 8.41
CA LYS A 15 -49.94 14.20 9.82
C LYS A 15 -49.05 14.99 10.78
N ILE A 16 -47.77 15.17 10.45
CA ILE A 16 -46.82 15.98 11.23
C ILE A 16 -47.32 17.41 11.33
N LYS A 17 -47.77 18.01 10.22
CA LYS A 17 -48.28 19.38 10.21
C LYS A 17 -49.53 19.57 11.09
N VAL A 18 -50.41 18.58 11.12
CA VAL A 18 -51.59 18.59 12.02
C VAL A 18 -51.16 18.53 13.50
N TYR A 19 -50.15 17.73 13.82
CA TYR A 19 -49.62 17.65 15.19
C TYR A 19 -48.88 18.93 15.60
N GLU A 20 -48.14 19.57 14.69
CA GLU A 20 -47.51 20.88 14.93
C GLU A 20 -48.55 21.96 15.22
N ASP A 21 -49.64 22.01 14.44
CA ASP A 21 -50.75 22.94 14.67
C ASP A 21 -51.48 22.66 16.00
N GLU A 22 -51.58 21.39 16.42
CA GLU A 22 -52.19 21.01 17.69
C GLU A 22 -51.29 21.36 18.89
N ILE A 23 -49.97 21.24 18.74
CA ILE A 23 -48.99 21.67 19.75
C ILE A 23 -49.03 23.19 19.89
N LEU A 24 -49.03 23.95 18.79
CA LEU A 24 -49.15 25.41 18.83
C LEU A 24 -50.43 25.88 19.53
N LYS A 25 -51.56 25.20 19.28
CA LYS A 25 -52.81 25.49 20.01
C LYS A 25 -52.73 25.17 21.50
N LYS A 26 -52.03 24.09 21.88
CA LYS A 26 -51.80 23.73 23.29
C LYS A 26 -50.86 24.72 23.96
N ASP A 27 -49.83 25.19 23.27
CA ASP A 27 -48.91 26.21 23.76
C ASP A 27 -49.60 27.57 23.93
N GLU A 28 -50.48 27.96 22.99
CA GLU A 28 -51.35 29.13 23.17
C GLU A 28 -52.30 28.98 24.36
N LEU A 29 -52.80 27.77 24.61
CA LEU A 29 -53.65 27.48 25.77
C LEU A 29 -52.86 27.59 27.08
N ILE A 30 -51.63 27.08 27.10
CA ILE A 30 -50.71 27.15 28.25
C ILE A 30 -50.30 28.61 28.51
N GLN A 31 -50.07 29.39 27.45
CA GLN A 31 -49.76 30.81 27.56
C GLN A 31 -50.98 31.60 28.08
N LYS A 32 -52.19 31.27 27.64
CA LYS A 32 -53.45 31.83 28.17
C LYS A 32 -53.69 31.45 29.64
N LEU A 33 -53.40 30.21 30.02
CA LEU A 33 -53.50 29.74 31.41
C LEU A 33 -52.41 30.31 32.31
N SER A 34 -51.19 30.54 31.81
CA SER A 34 -50.11 31.23 32.53
C SER A 34 -50.34 32.72 32.67
N SER A 35 -51.11 33.34 31.76
CA SER A 35 -51.51 34.75 31.86
C SER A 35 -52.72 34.99 32.77
N MET A 36 -53.34 33.92 33.28
CA MET A 36 -54.46 34.01 34.22
C MET A 36 -53.92 34.10 35.65
N ASP A 37 -53.67 35.34 36.07
CA ASP A 37 -53.13 35.72 37.37
C ASP A 37 -54.13 35.38 38.50
N ILE A 38 -54.03 34.17 39.06
CA ILE A 38 -54.70 33.79 40.31
C ILE A 38 -53.67 33.89 41.43
N GLY A 39 -53.72 34.99 42.18
CA GLY A 39 -53.37 34.98 43.60
C GLY A 39 -52.30 35.96 44.08
N GLN A 40 -52.63 37.25 44.16
CA GLN A 40 -52.17 38.07 45.29
C GLN A 40 -53.17 37.91 46.44
N PHE A 41 -52.94 36.98 47.37
CA PHE A 41 -53.53 37.02 48.71
C PHE A 41 -52.49 37.62 49.66
N LYS A 42 -52.56 38.94 49.85
CA LYS A 42 -51.87 39.63 50.94
C LYS A 42 -52.56 39.26 52.25
N SER A 43 -51.80 38.64 53.16
CA SER A 43 -52.18 38.51 54.57
C SER A 43 -51.92 39.84 55.26
N THR A 44 -52.99 40.54 55.61
CA THR A 44 -52.93 41.78 56.41
C THR A 44 -53.15 41.40 57.88
N GLU A 45 -52.15 41.67 58.71
CA GLU A 45 -52.27 41.72 60.17
C GLU A 45 -53.31 42.78 60.56
N GLN A 46 -54.28 42.39 61.41
CA GLN A 46 -55.04 43.37 62.18
C GLN A 46 -55.35 42.80 63.57
N LYS A 47 -54.63 43.32 64.56
CA LYS A 47 -55.02 43.31 65.97
C LYS A 47 -56.43 43.89 66.11
N LEU A 48 -57.30 43.26 66.91
CA LEU A 48 -58.26 43.96 67.76
C LEU A 48 -58.69 43.06 68.92
N THR A 49 -58.87 43.74 70.04
CA THR A 49 -59.06 43.32 71.43
C THR A 49 -60.37 42.57 71.69
N GLY A 50 -60.36 41.73 72.71
CA GLY A 50 -61.49 40.89 73.11
C GLY A 50 -62.69 41.65 73.69
N ASN A 51 -63.81 40.94 73.76
CA ASN A 51 -64.74 41.00 74.88
C ASN A 51 -65.62 39.74 74.94
N SER A 52 -65.50 39.02 76.06
CA SER A 52 -66.52 38.32 76.87
C SER A 52 -67.68 37.52 76.24
N ASN A 53 -67.70 36.25 76.68
CA ASN A 53 -68.84 35.41 77.10
C ASN A 53 -69.82 34.85 76.05
N SER A 54 -69.71 33.56 75.79
CA SER A 54 -70.58 32.49 76.36
C SER A 54 -70.80 31.33 75.38
N LYS A 55 -70.87 30.11 75.96
CA LYS A 55 -71.28 28.81 75.38
C LYS A 55 -70.17 27.87 74.88
N GLU A 56 -69.39 27.44 75.86
CA GLU A 56 -68.73 26.13 75.89
C GLU A 56 -69.79 25.01 75.81
N HIS A 57 -69.99 24.40 74.64
CA HIS A 57 -70.17 22.94 74.48
C HIS A 57 -70.40 22.45 73.05
N GLU A 58 -70.72 23.32 72.08
CA GLU A 58 -70.89 22.92 70.65
C GLU A 58 -69.63 23.14 69.79
N GLU A 59 -68.69 24.00 70.23
CA GLU A 59 -67.46 24.28 69.49
C GLU A 59 -66.47 23.11 69.44
N TYR A 60 -66.48 22.20 70.42
CA TYR A 60 -65.54 21.06 70.44
C TYR A 60 -65.84 20.00 69.36
N GLN A 61 -67.13 19.78 69.01
CA GLN A 61 -67.48 18.84 67.93
C GLN A 61 -67.29 19.47 66.55
N GLN A 62 -67.65 20.75 66.34
CA GLN A 62 -67.41 21.44 65.06
C GLN A 62 -65.93 21.71 64.79
N THR A 63 -65.10 21.97 65.81
CA THR A 63 -63.64 22.09 65.62
C THR A 63 -62.95 20.74 65.39
N SER A 64 -63.47 19.64 65.96
CA SER A 64 -62.97 18.29 65.69
C SER A 64 -63.27 17.83 64.27
N ILE A 65 -64.51 18.04 63.79
CA ILE A 65 -64.90 17.70 62.40
C ILE A 65 -64.12 18.56 61.39
N LYS A 66 -63.98 19.87 61.65
CA LYS A 66 -63.16 20.76 60.82
C LYS A 66 -61.67 20.37 60.85
N ARG A 67 -61.12 19.90 61.98
CA ARG A 67 -59.73 19.39 62.04
C ARG A 67 -59.55 18.10 61.26
N GLU A 68 -60.53 17.20 61.30
CA GLU A 68 -60.48 15.95 60.57
C GLU A 68 -60.61 16.16 59.05
N ASP A 69 -61.49 17.04 58.61
CA ASP A 69 -61.62 17.43 57.20
C ASP A 69 -60.37 18.17 56.69
N LEU A 70 -59.76 19.00 57.54
CA LEU A 70 -58.50 19.68 57.22
C LEU A 70 -57.31 18.70 57.18
N ALA A 71 -57.33 17.65 58.01
CA ALA A 71 -56.36 16.55 57.95
C ALA A 71 -56.54 15.70 56.67
N LYS A 72 -57.78 15.40 56.27
CA LYS A 72 -58.08 14.71 54.99
C LYS A 72 -57.64 15.55 53.78
N LEU A 73 -57.89 16.85 53.80
CA LEU A 73 -57.41 17.78 52.77
C LEU A 73 -55.88 17.85 52.74
N ARG A 74 -55.19 17.92 53.89
CA ARG A 74 -53.73 17.88 53.96
C ARG A 74 -53.15 16.58 53.42
N SER A 75 -53.70 15.43 53.82
CA SER A 75 -53.29 14.13 53.29
C SER A 75 -53.50 14.03 51.76
N LYS A 76 -54.58 14.62 51.24
CA LYS A 76 -54.85 14.65 49.80
C LYS A 76 -53.92 15.59 49.04
N VAL A 77 -53.57 16.74 49.63
CA VAL A 77 -52.55 17.65 49.09
C VAL A 77 -51.19 16.97 49.09
N GLU A 78 -50.83 16.26 50.16
CA GLU A 78 -49.57 15.54 50.28
C GLU A 78 -49.46 14.39 49.27
N GLN A 79 -50.53 13.60 49.07
CA GLN A 79 -50.60 12.60 47.99
C GLN A 79 -50.50 13.21 46.58
N LEU A 80 -51.08 14.38 46.35
CA LEU A 80 -50.97 15.08 45.06
C LEU A 80 -49.57 15.66 44.86
N CYS A 81 -48.93 16.15 45.91
CA CYS A 81 -47.53 16.59 45.89
C CYS A 81 -46.60 15.41 45.58
N GLU A 82 -46.76 14.26 46.25
CA GLU A 82 -45.98 13.04 45.97
C GLU A 82 -46.18 12.55 44.53
N LYS A 83 -47.42 12.55 44.02
CA LYS A 83 -47.70 12.20 42.61
C LYS A 83 -47.04 13.17 41.64
N THR A 84 -47.13 14.47 41.90
CA THR A 84 -46.50 15.50 41.06
C THR A 84 -44.98 15.32 41.06
N LEU A 85 -44.37 15.06 42.22
CA LEU A 85 -42.92 14.86 42.37
C LEU A 85 -42.45 13.57 41.68
N SER A 86 -43.24 12.50 41.78
CA SER A 86 -43.01 11.25 41.03
C SER A 86 -43.09 11.48 39.52
N GLN A 87 -44.11 12.19 39.03
CA GLN A 87 -44.25 12.52 37.60
C GLN A 87 -43.11 13.42 37.10
N GLU A 88 -42.66 14.37 37.92
CA GLU A 88 -41.53 15.24 37.59
C GLU A 88 -40.22 14.45 37.52
N SER A 89 -40.01 13.48 38.42
CA SER A 89 -38.86 12.56 38.36
C SER A 89 -38.89 11.68 37.11
N GLU A 90 -40.07 11.20 36.70
CA GLU A 90 -40.25 10.40 35.50
C GLU A 90 -40.04 11.24 34.22
N LEU A 91 -40.50 12.49 34.21
CA LEU A 91 -40.25 13.44 33.12
C LEU A 91 -38.76 13.77 33.00
N LYS A 92 -38.04 13.98 34.11
CA LYS A 92 -36.58 14.14 34.09
C LYS A 92 -35.89 12.92 33.53
N ALA A 93 -36.29 11.71 33.94
CA ALA A 93 -35.73 10.48 33.39
C ALA A 93 -35.99 10.36 31.88
N LYS A 94 -37.21 10.64 31.41
CA LYS A 94 -37.53 10.65 29.98
C LYS A 94 -36.74 11.72 29.20
N SER A 95 -36.56 12.92 29.77
CA SER A 95 -35.73 13.99 29.18
C SER A 95 -34.26 13.56 29.04
N THR A 96 -33.69 12.87 30.06
CA THR A 96 -32.33 12.33 29.95
C THR A 96 -32.19 11.22 28.92
N LEU A 97 -33.22 10.40 28.72
CA LEU A 97 -33.23 9.39 27.66
C LEU A 97 -33.36 10.01 26.27
N LEU A 98 -34.17 11.06 26.13
CA LEU A 98 -34.41 11.75 24.87
C LEU A 98 -33.14 12.49 24.40
N THR A 99 -32.47 13.21 25.31
CA THR A 99 -31.16 13.83 25.01
C THR A 99 -30.11 12.78 24.63
N LYS A 100 -30.08 11.62 25.29
CA LYS A 100 -29.19 10.52 24.90
C LYS A 100 -29.51 10.00 23.49
N ALA A 101 -30.78 9.78 23.17
CA ALA A 101 -31.20 9.36 21.82
C ALA A 101 -30.85 10.40 20.75
N GLU A 102 -31.03 11.70 21.02
CA GLU A 102 -30.60 12.79 20.12
C GLU A 102 -29.09 12.79 19.90
N THR A 103 -28.29 12.57 20.94
CA THR A 103 -26.83 12.47 20.78
C THR A 103 -26.43 11.26 19.93
N ASP A 104 -27.13 10.14 20.06
CA ASP A 104 -26.83 8.93 19.29
C ASP A 104 -27.29 9.08 17.83
N ILE A 105 -28.41 9.75 17.57
CA ILE A 105 -28.83 10.15 16.20
C ILE A 105 -27.79 11.06 15.56
N ASN A 106 -27.27 12.06 16.28
CA ASN A 106 -26.23 12.94 15.74
C ASN A 106 -24.93 12.20 15.43
N LYS A 107 -24.51 11.26 16.30
CA LYS A 107 -23.34 10.40 16.03
C LYS A 107 -23.54 9.53 14.79
N LEU A 108 -24.72 8.91 14.64
CA LEU A 108 -25.04 8.08 13.48
C LEU A 108 -25.12 8.92 12.19
N THR A 109 -25.68 10.12 12.26
CA THR A 109 -25.75 11.06 11.14
C THR A 109 -24.36 11.49 10.68
N ASN A 110 -23.46 11.82 11.62
CA ASN A 110 -22.07 12.16 11.32
C ASN A 110 -21.32 10.99 10.68
N LYS A 111 -21.46 9.79 11.24
CA LYS A 111 -20.86 8.58 10.68
C LYS A 111 -21.38 8.27 9.27
N ASN A 112 -22.67 8.50 9.02
CA ASN A 112 -23.26 8.35 7.69
C ASN A 112 -22.69 9.37 6.69
N ASN A 113 -22.52 10.63 7.11
CA ASN A 113 -21.91 11.68 6.27
C ASN A 113 -20.44 11.39 5.95
N GLU A 114 -19.68 10.85 6.91
CA GLU A 114 -18.30 10.38 6.68
C GLU A 114 -18.26 9.26 5.64
N LEU A 115 -19.13 8.26 5.76
CA LEU A 115 -19.24 7.17 4.80
C LEU A 115 -19.67 7.65 3.40
N ILE A 116 -20.53 8.67 3.31
CA ILE A 116 -20.90 9.29 2.03
C ILE A 116 -19.68 9.97 1.41
N SER A 117 -18.92 10.74 2.19
CA SER A 117 -17.70 11.42 1.70
C SER A 117 -16.63 10.41 1.24
N GLU A 118 -16.46 9.31 1.96
CA GLU A 118 -15.55 8.23 1.58
C GLU A 118 -16.00 7.54 0.28
N ASN A 119 -17.30 7.25 0.14
CA ASN A 119 -17.85 6.72 -1.10
C ASN A 119 -17.66 7.67 -2.28
N GLU A 120 -17.84 8.98 -2.11
CA GLU A 120 -17.58 9.97 -3.16
C GLU A 120 -16.10 10.00 -3.57
N LYS A 121 -15.18 9.91 -2.60
CA LYS A 121 -13.74 9.81 -2.87
C LYS A 121 -13.40 8.54 -3.66
N LEU A 122 -13.91 7.39 -3.24
CA LEU A 122 -13.70 6.11 -3.93
C LEU A 122 -14.29 6.14 -5.34
N LYS A 123 -15.48 6.74 -5.52
CA LYS A 123 -16.11 6.90 -6.83
C LYS A 123 -15.30 7.80 -7.75
N LYS A 124 -14.71 8.88 -7.22
CA LYS A 124 -13.81 9.76 -7.98
C LYS A 124 -12.53 9.02 -8.39
N GLN A 125 -11.91 8.29 -7.47
CA GLN A 125 -10.72 7.47 -7.77
C GLN A 125 -11.02 6.42 -8.85
N LEU A 126 -12.16 5.72 -8.76
CA LEU A 126 -12.58 4.75 -9.77
C LEU A 126 -12.76 5.39 -11.15
N ASN A 127 -13.33 6.60 -11.20
CA ASN A 127 -13.49 7.35 -12.45
C ASN A 127 -12.14 7.80 -13.02
N ASP A 128 -11.20 8.24 -12.17
CA ASP A 128 -9.85 8.62 -12.57
C ASP A 128 -9.06 7.40 -13.12
N TYR A 129 -9.19 6.22 -12.49
CA TYR A 129 -8.64 4.98 -13.03
C TYR A 129 -9.28 4.58 -14.36
N THR A 130 -10.59 4.74 -14.50
CA THR A 130 -11.32 4.41 -15.74
C THR A 130 -10.89 5.33 -16.88
N THR A 131 -10.76 6.64 -16.64
CA THR A 131 -10.31 7.61 -17.65
C THR A 131 -8.84 7.38 -18.03
N SER A 132 -7.97 7.06 -17.07
CA SER A 132 -6.58 6.68 -17.33
C SER A 132 -6.49 5.41 -18.19
N MET A 133 -7.27 4.38 -17.86
CA MET A 133 -7.34 3.13 -18.62
C MET A 133 -7.81 3.37 -20.06
N ASN A 134 -8.89 4.15 -20.24
CA ASN A 134 -9.38 4.52 -21.57
C ASN A 134 -8.35 5.30 -22.39
N THR A 135 -7.56 6.17 -21.75
CA THR A 135 -6.47 6.89 -22.41
C THR A 135 -5.36 5.94 -22.88
N LYS A 136 -4.99 4.95 -22.05
CA LYS A 136 -4.02 3.91 -22.45
C LYS A 136 -4.55 3.03 -23.59
N ILE A 137 -5.85 2.72 -23.59
CA ILE A 137 -6.48 1.97 -24.67
C ILE A 137 -6.40 2.75 -25.98
N THR A 138 -6.71 4.05 -25.98
CA THR A 138 -6.63 4.88 -27.21
C THR A 138 -5.18 5.05 -27.67
N GLU A 139 -4.22 5.21 -26.76
CA GLU A 139 -2.79 5.22 -27.09
C GLU A 139 -2.33 3.90 -27.73
N TYR A 140 -2.77 2.76 -27.18
CA TYR A 140 -2.49 1.44 -27.74
C TYR A 140 -3.10 1.28 -29.14
N GLU A 141 -4.34 1.72 -29.35
CA GLU A 141 -4.98 1.70 -30.68
C GLU A 141 -4.23 2.56 -31.70
N ILE A 142 -3.75 3.74 -31.31
CA ILE A 142 -2.94 4.62 -32.17
C ILE A 142 -1.60 3.95 -32.49
N CYS A 143 -0.93 3.35 -31.51
CA CYS A 143 0.33 2.64 -31.72
C CYS A 143 0.15 1.46 -32.66
N ASN A 144 -0.93 0.68 -32.48
CA ASN A 144 -1.24 -0.46 -33.32
C ASN A 144 -1.58 -0.06 -34.76
N LYS A 145 -2.28 1.08 -34.95
CA LYS A 145 -2.49 1.67 -36.28
C LYS A 145 -1.18 2.04 -36.96
N LYS A 146 -0.27 2.73 -36.26
CA LYS A 146 1.06 3.08 -36.78
C LYS A 146 1.91 1.85 -37.11
N LEU A 147 1.84 0.82 -36.28
CA LEU A 147 2.52 -0.46 -36.53
C LEU A 147 1.98 -1.13 -37.79
N ASN A 148 0.66 -1.14 -37.99
CA ASN A 148 0.05 -1.67 -39.20
C ASN A 148 0.42 -0.86 -40.46
N GLU A 149 0.45 0.47 -40.38
CA GLU A 149 0.92 1.33 -41.47
C GLU A 149 2.39 1.04 -41.81
N SER A 150 3.26 0.91 -40.80
CA SER A 150 4.67 0.56 -40.99
C SER A 150 4.85 -0.83 -41.60
N ASN A 151 4.06 -1.83 -41.16
CA ASN A 151 4.06 -3.16 -41.74
C ASN A 151 3.59 -3.17 -43.21
N GLN A 152 2.60 -2.34 -43.56
CA GLN A 152 2.17 -2.17 -44.95
C GLN A 152 3.27 -1.55 -45.80
N LEU A 153 3.93 -0.50 -45.31
CA LEU A 153 5.08 0.12 -45.99
C LEU A 153 6.23 -0.87 -46.19
N LEU A 154 6.56 -1.65 -45.16
CA LEU A 154 7.58 -2.69 -45.25
C LEU A 154 7.25 -3.71 -46.34
N LYS A 155 5.98 -4.13 -46.43
CA LYS A 155 5.53 -5.06 -47.47
C LYS A 155 5.61 -4.44 -48.87
N THR A 156 5.31 -3.16 -49.02
CA THR A 156 5.47 -2.46 -50.31
C THR A 156 6.94 -2.34 -50.73
N GLU A 157 7.84 -2.03 -49.80
CA GLU A 157 9.28 -1.96 -50.10
C GLU A 157 9.87 -3.35 -50.39
N GLN A 158 9.43 -4.40 -49.69
CA GLN A 158 9.79 -5.78 -50.01
C GLN A 158 9.38 -6.17 -51.44
N ASN A 159 8.14 -5.84 -51.85
CA ASN A 159 7.70 -6.09 -53.22
C ASN A 159 8.54 -5.32 -54.25
N LYS A 160 8.95 -4.08 -53.93
CA LYS A 160 9.81 -3.27 -54.79
C LYS A 160 11.22 -3.84 -54.91
N ILE A 161 11.78 -4.35 -53.82
CA ILE A 161 13.06 -5.07 -53.83
C ILE A 161 12.95 -6.33 -54.68
N GLU A 162 11.87 -7.10 -54.55
CA GLU A 162 11.60 -8.29 -55.37
C GLU A 162 11.54 -7.95 -56.87
N GLU A 163 10.88 -6.83 -57.22
CA GLU A 163 10.80 -6.35 -58.59
C GLU A 163 12.17 -5.88 -59.13
N LEU A 164 12.94 -5.15 -58.31
CA LEU A 164 14.29 -4.73 -58.66
C LEU A 164 15.23 -5.94 -58.85
N LYS A 165 15.12 -6.97 -58.02
CA LYS A 165 15.84 -8.24 -58.19
C LYS A 165 15.48 -8.92 -59.51
N LYS A 166 14.19 -8.98 -59.87
CA LYS A 166 13.74 -9.52 -61.17
C LYS A 166 14.31 -8.73 -62.34
N ARG A 167 14.34 -7.39 -62.26
CA ARG A 167 14.95 -6.54 -63.30
C ARG A 167 16.45 -6.76 -63.41
N LEU A 168 17.16 -6.86 -62.28
CA LEU A 168 18.60 -7.11 -62.26
C LEU A 168 18.94 -8.47 -62.89
N ASN A 169 18.20 -9.53 -62.52
CA ASN A 169 18.40 -10.85 -63.13
C ASN A 169 18.17 -10.83 -64.63
N LYS A 170 17.14 -10.12 -65.10
CA LYS A 170 16.89 -9.94 -66.54
C LYS A 170 18.05 -9.23 -67.25
N GLN A 171 18.64 -8.19 -66.64
CA GLN A 171 19.81 -7.51 -67.20
C GLN A 171 21.05 -8.42 -67.23
N ILE A 172 21.21 -9.29 -66.23
CA ILE A 172 22.30 -10.29 -66.22
C ILE A 172 22.10 -11.28 -67.39
N GLU A 173 20.89 -11.82 -67.57
CA GLU A 173 20.60 -12.73 -68.70
C GLU A 173 20.81 -12.06 -70.07
N GLU A 174 20.42 -10.80 -70.22
CA GLU A 174 20.64 -10.02 -71.44
C GLU A 174 22.14 -9.79 -71.70
N LYS A 175 22.91 -9.51 -70.66
CA LYS A 175 24.37 -9.36 -70.76
C LYS A 175 25.05 -10.68 -71.16
N GLU A 176 24.67 -11.80 -70.54
CA GLU A 176 25.21 -13.12 -70.89
C GLU A 176 24.94 -13.49 -72.35
N LYS A 177 23.75 -13.15 -72.88
CA LYS A 177 23.43 -13.33 -74.31
C LYS A 177 24.28 -12.44 -75.21
N SER A 178 24.50 -11.19 -74.81
CA SER A 178 25.37 -10.25 -75.54
C SER A 178 26.82 -10.74 -75.57
N ASP A 179 27.35 -11.20 -74.44
CA ASP A 179 28.71 -11.71 -74.33
C ASP A 179 28.89 -12.98 -75.19
N TYR A 180 27.89 -13.89 -75.20
CA TYR A 180 27.89 -15.05 -76.09
C TYR A 180 27.91 -14.66 -77.58
N GLN A 181 27.16 -13.62 -77.98
CA GLN A 181 27.14 -13.13 -79.36
C GLN A 181 28.48 -12.48 -79.76
N LEU A 182 29.14 -11.80 -78.83
CA LEU A 182 30.44 -11.15 -79.04
C LEU A 182 31.52 -12.20 -79.32
N VAL A 183 31.55 -13.28 -78.54
CA VAL A 183 32.46 -14.42 -78.75
C VAL A 183 32.24 -15.08 -80.12
N GLN A 184 30.99 -15.19 -80.59
CA GLN A 184 30.73 -15.68 -81.95
C GLN A 184 31.25 -14.74 -83.05
N ASN A 185 31.11 -13.42 -82.86
CA ASN A 185 31.59 -12.43 -83.82
C ASN A 185 33.12 -12.39 -83.91
N GLU A 186 33.84 -12.52 -82.78
CA GLU A 186 35.31 -12.61 -82.76
C GLU A 186 35.81 -13.80 -83.58
N LYS A 187 35.16 -14.96 -83.45
CA LYS A 187 35.50 -16.17 -84.20
C LYS A 187 35.28 -16.04 -85.72
N CYS A 188 34.29 -15.23 -86.13
CA CYS A 188 34.09 -14.88 -87.54
C CYS A 188 35.18 -13.93 -88.07
N LEU A 189 35.64 -12.99 -87.25
CA LEU A 189 36.69 -12.04 -87.63
C LEU A 189 38.05 -12.73 -87.82
N GLU A 190 38.36 -13.68 -86.94
CA GLU A 190 39.59 -14.49 -87.00
C GLU A 190 39.66 -15.34 -88.29
N ASN A 191 38.53 -15.92 -88.70
CA ASN A 191 38.41 -16.64 -89.98
C ASN A 191 38.56 -15.74 -91.22
N PHE A 192 38.20 -14.46 -91.12
CA PHE A 192 38.36 -13.48 -92.20
C PHE A 192 39.82 -13.05 -92.38
N ILE A 193 40.51 -12.76 -91.27
CA ILE A 193 41.92 -12.34 -91.27
C ILE A 193 42.81 -13.44 -91.87
N THR A 194 42.54 -14.71 -91.53
CA THR A 194 43.29 -15.87 -92.06
C THR A 194 43.18 -16.00 -93.58
N LYS A 195 42.06 -15.58 -94.20
CA LYS A 195 41.88 -15.59 -95.67
C LYS A 195 42.62 -14.45 -96.37
N MET A 196 42.74 -13.28 -95.74
CA MET A 196 43.44 -12.13 -96.32
C MET A 196 44.95 -12.33 -96.39
N ILE A 197 45.53 -12.98 -95.37
CA ILE A 197 46.96 -13.30 -95.33
C ILE A 197 47.35 -14.20 -96.51
N HIS A 198 46.49 -15.16 -96.89
CA HIS A 198 46.76 -16.07 -98.01
C HIS A 198 46.73 -15.40 -99.40
N ILE A 199 46.00 -14.29 -99.56
CA ILE A 199 45.90 -13.55 -100.83
C ILE A 199 47.14 -12.66 -101.04
N PHE A 200 47.65 -12.07 -99.97
CA PHE A 200 48.82 -11.17 -100.05
C PHE A 200 50.13 -11.92 -100.32
N ASP A 201 50.27 -13.17 -99.90
CA ASP A 201 51.44 -14.02 -100.20
C ASP A 201 51.59 -14.36 -101.70
N THR A 202 50.52 -14.27 -102.49
CA THR A 202 50.55 -14.55 -103.94
C THR A 202 50.94 -13.36 -104.82
N PHE A 203 51.00 -12.12 -104.30
CA PHE A 203 51.14 -10.91 -105.13
C PHE A 203 52.56 -10.33 -105.22
N LEU A 204 53.51 -10.76 -104.39
CA LEU A 204 54.82 -10.10 -104.20
C LEU A 204 56.01 -10.83 -104.84
N LYS A 205 55.90 -11.29 -106.10
CA LYS A 205 56.99 -12.03 -106.78
C LYS A 205 57.53 -11.53 -108.13
N ASN A 206 57.17 -10.36 -108.67
CA ASN A 206 57.81 -9.85 -109.92
C ASN A 206 57.93 -8.30 -109.95
N ASP A 207 59.15 -7.75 -110.12
CA ASP A 207 59.55 -6.91 -111.28
C ASP A 207 60.87 -6.11 -111.06
N GLU A 208 61.74 -6.14 -112.08
CA GLU A 208 63.00 -5.40 -112.24
C GLU A 208 62.98 -4.51 -113.51
N HIS A 209 63.77 -3.42 -113.50
CA HIS A 209 64.31 -2.55 -114.60
C HIS A 209 64.01 -1.04 -114.39
N LEU A 210 64.94 -0.07 -114.57
CA LEU A 210 65.74 0.30 -115.75
C LEU A 210 66.95 1.24 -115.43
N MET A 211 67.95 1.28 -116.33
CA MET A 211 69.12 2.19 -116.41
C MET A 211 69.30 2.68 -117.87
N ILE A 212 69.72 3.95 -118.14
CA ILE A 212 70.19 4.44 -119.47
C ILE A 212 71.26 5.57 -119.36
N ASP A 213 72.19 5.60 -120.34
CA ASP A 213 73.49 6.28 -120.51
C ASP A 213 73.50 7.44 -121.58
N TRP A 214 74.57 8.26 -121.68
CA TRP A 214 74.74 9.47 -122.51
C TRP A 214 76.03 9.47 -123.38
N LYS A 215 76.03 10.09 -124.60
CA LYS A 215 77.19 10.77 -125.24
C LYS A 215 76.92 11.40 -126.63
N ASN A 216 77.50 12.59 -126.92
CA ASN A 216 78.25 12.87 -128.18
C ASN A 216 78.93 14.27 -128.24
N GLU A 217 80.16 14.29 -128.77
CA GLU A 217 81.10 15.42 -128.92
C GLU A 217 81.03 16.07 -130.32
N LYS A 218 80.71 17.37 -130.38
CA LYS A 218 81.02 18.25 -131.53
C LYS A 218 81.36 19.69 -131.12
N ASN A 219 81.50 19.92 -129.81
CA ASN A 219 81.62 21.25 -129.19
C ASN A 219 83.07 21.68 -128.93
N LEU A 220 84.05 20.89 -129.37
CA LEU A 220 85.45 21.09 -128.98
C LEU A 220 86.16 22.16 -129.83
N GLU A 221 85.72 22.39 -131.08
CA GLU A 221 86.36 23.36 -131.98
C GLU A 221 85.80 24.78 -131.84
N ASP A 222 84.55 24.92 -131.39
CA ASP A 222 83.91 26.22 -131.10
C ASP A 222 84.43 26.86 -129.80
N LEU A 223 85.03 26.03 -128.94
CA LEU A 223 85.60 26.42 -127.64
C LEU A 223 86.89 27.24 -127.78
N ILE A 224 87.68 26.98 -128.83
CA ILE A 224 89.00 27.59 -128.99
C ILE A 224 88.89 29.05 -129.48
N SER A 225 87.85 29.38 -130.26
CA SER A 225 87.61 30.77 -130.68
C SER A 225 87.06 31.64 -129.54
N LYS A 226 86.18 31.08 -128.69
CA LYS A 226 85.66 31.76 -127.50
C LYS A 226 86.73 32.02 -126.44
N ALA A 227 87.79 31.20 -126.38
CA ALA A 227 88.86 31.37 -125.41
C ALA A 227 89.63 32.71 -125.55
N LYS A 228 89.70 33.29 -126.75
CA LYS A 228 90.41 34.58 -126.96
C LYS A 228 89.61 35.79 -126.52
N ASP A 229 88.29 35.79 -126.71
CA ASP A 229 87.42 36.87 -126.24
C ASP A 229 87.30 36.86 -124.70
N VAL A 230 87.35 35.68 -124.09
CA VAL A 230 87.34 35.47 -122.63
C VAL A 230 88.56 36.11 -121.95
N VAL A 231 89.73 36.20 -122.61
CA VAL A 231 90.93 36.79 -122.00
C VAL A 231 90.81 38.32 -121.85
N ASN A 232 90.21 39.02 -122.81
CA ASN A 232 90.01 40.47 -122.74
C ASN A 232 88.84 40.86 -121.81
N GLU A 233 87.79 40.04 -121.74
CA GLU A 233 86.77 40.09 -120.69
C GLU A 233 87.39 39.89 -119.29
N ASN A 234 88.33 38.95 -119.14
CA ASN A 234 88.98 38.63 -117.86
C ASN A 234 89.70 39.84 -117.22
N LEU A 235 90.33 40.70 -118.02
CA LEU A 235 91.02 41.90 -117.50
C LEU A 235 90.04 42.96 -116.96
N LYS A 236 88.88 43.16 -117.60
CA LYS A 236 87.82 44.04 -117.08
C LYS A 236 87.08 43.40 -115.90
N ASN A 237 86.91 42.09 -115.92
CA ASN A 237 86.31 41.33 -114.83
C ASN A 237 87.20 41.36 -113.57
N LYS A 238 88.53 41.44 -113.69
CA LYS A 238 89.41 41.59 -112.52
C LYS A 238 89.11 42.84 -111.68
N GLY A 239 88.79 43.97 -112.31
CA GLY A 239 88.37 45.20 -111.59
C GLY A 239 87.00 45.05 -110.92
N ARG A 240 86.01 44.49 -111.62
CA ARG A 240 84.68 44.20 -111.03
C ARG A 240 84.72 43.15 -109.92
N ILE A 241 85.59 42.16 -110.03
CA ILE A 241 85.78 41.12 -109.01
C ILE A 241 86.34 41.73 -107.72
N GLN A 242 87.25 42.70 -107.82
CA GLN A 242 87.77 43.37 -106.61
C GLN A 242 86.68 44.18 -105.89
N ASP A 243 85.88 44.97 -106.62
CA ASP A 243 84.74 45.72 -106.05
C ASP A 243 83.64 44.81 -105.48
N LEU A 244 83.47 43.62 -106.06
CA LEU A 244 82.55 42.61 -105.55
C LEU A 244 83.12 41.93 -104.31
N LEU A 245 84.42 41.63 -104.25
CA LEU A 245 85.08 41.05 -103.07
C LEU A 245 85.02 42.00 -101.87
N ASP A 246 85.24 43.30 -102.08
CA ASP A 246 85.15 44.28 -100.99
C ASP A 246 83.71 44.43 -100.47
N ARG A 247 82.71 44.39 -101.35
CA ARG A 247 81.29 44.34 -100.97
C ARG A 247 80.91 43.03 -100.28
N LEU A 248 81.47 41.91 -100.71
CA LEU A 248 81.22 40.59 -100.12
C LEU A 248 81.81 40.55 -98.70
N LYS A 249 83.01 41.09 -98.50
CA LYS A 249 83.64 41.22 -97.19
C LYS A 249 82.87 42.16 -96.26
N GLN A 250 82.32 43.26 -96.78
CA GLN A 250 81.42 44.12 -96.01
C GLN A 250 80.14 43.36 -95.61
N HIS A 251 79.52 42.63 -96.54
CA HIS A 251 78.32 41.83 -96.26
C HIS A 251 78.59 40.68 -95.27
N GLU A 252 79.76 40.05 -95.32
CA GLU A 252 80.18 39.02 -94.36
C GLU A 252 80.31 39.59 -92.95
N ASN A 253 80.91 40.78 -92.82
CA ASN A 253 81.01 41.47 -91.54
C ASN A 253 79.62 41.87 -91.00
N GLU A 254 78.75 42.45 -91.85
CA GLU A 254 77.37 42.79 -91.47
C GLU A 254 76.56 41.54 -91.06
N ASN A 255 76.75 40.41 -91.75
CA ASN A 255 76.09 39.15 -91.42
C ASN A 255 76.63 38.52 -90.13
N ALA A 256 77.93 38.68 -89.83
CA ALA A 256 78.52 38.28 -88.56
C ALA A 256 77.92 39.09 -87.38
N ASP A 257 77.77 40.40 -87.55
CA ASP A 257 77.15 41.28 -86.56
C ASP A 257 75.65 40.98 -86.36
N GLN A 258 74.94 40.67 -87.45
CA GLN A 258 73.55 40.20 -87.40
C GLN A 258 73.42 38.86 -86.68
N LYS A 259 74.29 37.88 -86.95
CA LYS A 259 74.30 36.60 -86.24
C LYS A 259 74.59 36.77 -84.76
N SER A 260 75.53 37.63 -84.39
CA SER A 260 75.82 37.97 -82.99
C SER A 260 74.60 38.59 -82.30
N SER A 261 73.92 39.52 -82.96
CA SER A 261 72.70 40.15 -82.47
C SER A 261 71.53 39.16 -82.34
N MET A 262 71.38 38.25 -83.32
CA MET A 262 70.37 37.20 -83.31
C MET A 262 70.62 36.18 -82.19
N ASN A 263 71.88 35.78 -81.97
CA ASN A 263 72.24 34.90 -80.85
C ASN A 263 71.94 35.55 -79.50
N ARG A 264 72.28 36.84 -79.34
CA ARG A 264 71.94 37.60 -78.12
C ARG A 264 70.43 37.68 -77.91
N LEU A 265 69.64 37.91 -78.96
CA LEU A 265 68.18 37.88 -78.90
C LEU A 265 67.65 36.47 -78.57
N GLY A 266 68.21 35.42 -79.15
CA GLY A 266 67.86 34.03 -78.84
C GLY A 266 68.16 33.65 -77.38
N GLU A 267 69.29 34.10 -76.83
CA GLU A 267 69.61 33.94 -75.42
C GLU A 267 68.65 34.72 -74.50
N LEU A 268 68.24 35.93 -74.92
CA LEU A 268 67.25 36.70 -74.18
C LEU A 268 65.86 36.04 -74.23
N LEU A 269 65.44 35.49 -75.37
CA LEU A 269 64.19 34.74 -75.51
C LEU A 269 64.20 33.47 -74.66
N THR A 270 65.27 32.67 -74.70
CA THR A 270 65.38 31.46 -73.85
C THR A 270 65.47 31.78 -72.35
N LYS A 271 66.04 32.93 -71.97
CA LYS A 271 65.96 33.43 -70.59
C LYS A 271 64.52 33.85 -70.24
N ASN A 272 63.84 34.55 -71.13
CA ASN A 272 62.44 34.94 -70.95
C ASN A 272 61.52 33.72 -70.81
N ASP A 273 61.67 32.72 -71.67
CA ASP A 273 60.91 31.46 -71.61
C ASP A 273 61.10 30.73 -70.28
N ARG A 274 62.33 30.74 -69.75
CA ARG A 274 62.64 30.19 -68.41
C ARG A 274 61.91 30.97 -67.31
N TYR A 275 61.95 32.29 -67.33
CA TYR A 275 61.22 33.12 -66.36
C TYR A 275 59.71 32.95 -66.48
N GLU A 276 59.16 32.82 -67.68
CA GLU A 276 57.73 32.54 -67.87
C GLU A 276 57.34 31.15 -67.37
N GLN A 277 58.20 30.14 -67.54
CA GLN A 277 57.96 28.81 -66.99
C GLN A 277 58.02 28.81 -65.47
N GLU A 278 58.99 29.50 -64.87
CA GLU A 278 59.11 29.67 -63.42
C GLU A 278 57.91 30.43 -62.85
N ASN A 279 57.51 31.55 -63.48
CA ASN A 279 56.31 32.29 -63.11
C ASN A 279 55.06 31.41 -63.21
N ARG A 280 54.91 30.58 -64.24
CA ARG A 280 53.79 29.63 -64.33
C ARG A 280 53.77 28.63 -63.17
N LYS A 281 54.92 28.08 -62.79
CA LYS A 281 55.04 27.16 -61.64
C LYS A 281 54.67 27.87 -60.34
N LEU A 282 55.24 29.05 -60.09
CA LEU A 282 54.96 29.83 -58.90
C LEU A 282 53.48 30.22 -58.81
N ASN A 283 52.85 30.57 -59.94
CA ASN A 283 51.43 30.90 -59.98
C ASN A 283 50.53 29.67 -59.71
N GLN A 284 50.93 28.48 -60.16
CA GLN A 284 50.25 27.23 -59.83
C GLN A 284 50.37 26.90 -58.34
N GLU A 285 51.56 27.09 -57.74
CA GLU A 285 51.78 26.91 -56.30
C GLU A 285 50.96 27.91 -55.47
N LEU A 286 50.92 29.18 -55.88
CA LEU A 286 50.10 30.20 -55.23
C LEU A 286 48.61 29.85 -55.29
N GLU A 287 48.11 29.36 -56.42
CA GLU A 287 46.71 28.96 -56.55
C GLU A 287 46.40 27.72 -55.70
N TYR A 288 47.33 26.75 -55.64
CA TYR A 288 47.21 25.59 -54.74
C TYR A 288 47.12 26.02 -53.27
N ILE A 289 48.00 26.94 -52.83
CA ILE A 289 48.00 27.48 -51.47
C ILE A 289 46.68 28.20 -51.19
N ARG A 290 46.18 29.04 -52.11
CA ARG A 290 44.88 29.73 -51.97
C ARG A 290 43.70 28.76 -51.88
N CYS A 291 43.70 27.69 -52.67
CA CYS A 291 42.68 26.65 -52.58
C CYS A 291 42.72 25.95 -51.21
N ASN A 292 43.91 25.65 -50.70
CA ASN A 292 44.08 25.02 -49.39
C ASN A 292 43.68 25.96 -48.24
N GLU A 293 44.05 27.24 -48.32
CA GLU A 293 43.64 28.28 -47.37
C GLU A 293 42.12 28.38 -47.28
N LYS A 294 41.43 28.50 -48.43
CA LYS A 294 39.95 28.50 -48.48
C LYS A 294 39.33 27.24 -47.88
N ALA A 295 39.93 26.07 -48.12
CA ALA A 295 39.44 24.81 -47.55
C ALA A 295 39.60 24.75 -46.02
N LEU A 296 40.71 25.28 -45.50
CA LEU A 296 40.97 25.39 -44.06
C LEU A 296 40.06 26.44 -43.40
N GLU A 297 39.82 27.58 -44.05
CA GLU A 297 38.85 28.57 -43.58
C GLU A 297 37.44 27.98 -43.47
N GLU A 298 37.01 27.23 -44.48
CA GLU A 298 35.70 26.59 -44.45
C GLU A 298 35.62 25.52 -43.35
N ARG A 299 36.67 24.71 -43.19
CA ARG A 299 36.76 23.76 -42.06
C ARG A 299 36.70 24.46 -40.71
N ASN A 300 37.39 25.59 -40.55
CA ASN A 300 37.33 26.39 -39.32
C ASN A 300 35.93 26.98 -39.09
N ARG A 301 35.22 27.40 -40.14
CA ARG A 301 33.82 27.86 -40.01
C ARG A 301 32.90 26.74 -39.54
N VAL A 302 33.03 25.54 -40.12
CA VAL A 302 32.25 24.37 -39.71
C VAL A 302 32.54 24.01 -38.24
N LEU A 303 33.81 23.91 -37.86
CA LEU A 303 34.21 23.61 -36.49
C LEU A 303 33.73 24.68 -35.49
N ASN A 304 33.81 25.96 -35.85
CA ASN A 304 33.28 27.04 -35.01
C ASN A 304 31.77 26.94 -34.84
N LYS A 305 31.04 26.57 -35.89
CA LYS A 305 29.59 26.35 -35.81
C LYS A 305 29.25 25.17 -34.90
N GLU A 306 29.92 24.03 -35.09
CA GLU A 306 29.75 22.84 -34.25
C GLU A 306 30.09 23.12 -32.78
N LEU A 307 31.12 23.94 -32.52
CA LEU A 307 31.49 24.38 -31.18
C LEU A 307 30.38 25.22 -30.54
N ILE A 308 29.82 26.18 -31.28
CA ILE A 308 28.70 27.01 -30.80
C ILE A 308 27.47 26.15 -30.51
N ASP A 309 27.12 25.24 -31.42
CA ASP A 309 25.97 24.33 -31.25
C ASP A 309 26.18 23.43 -30.02
N SER A 310 27.39 22.91 -29.81
CA SER A 310 27.75 22.13 -28.62
C SER A 310 27.66 22.97 -27.34
N GLN A 311 28.12 24.22 -27.34
CA GLN A 311 28.00 25.13 -26.20
C GLN A 311 26.55 25.45 -25.87
N LEU A 312 25.69 25.63 -26.88
CA LEU A 312 24.26 25.84 -26.68
C LEU A 312 23.59 24.59 -26.10
N HIS A 313 23.99 23.40 -26.56
CA HIS A 313 23.49 22.14 -26.02
C HIS A 313 23.87 21.95 -24.54
N ILE A 314 25.12 22.25 -24.17
CA ILE A 314 25.58 22.21 -22.77
C ILE A 314 24.76 23.17 -21.90
N ARG A 315 24.53 24.40 -22.35
CA ARG A 315 23.71 25.36 -21.59
C ARG A 315 22.26 24.90 -21.39
N GLU A 316 21.68 24.23 -22.39
CA GLU A 316 20.33 23.68 -22.28
C GLU A 316 20.30 22.51 -21.29
N LEU A 317 21.31 21.63 -21.29
CA LEU A 317 21.44 20.56 -20.30
C LEU A 317 21.63 21.11 -18.88
N ASP A 318 22.47 22.13 -18.70
CA ASP A 318 22.64 22.81 -17.40
C ASP A 318 21.33 23.40 -16.89
N LYS A 319 20.54 24.02 -17.77
CA LYS A 319 19.23 24.56 -17.43
C LYS A 319 18.25 23.45 -17.02
N GLN A 320 18.22 22.33 -17.75
CA GLN A 320 17.38 21.18 -17.40
C GLN A 320 17.78 20.55 -16.06
N LEU A 321 19.09 20.51 -15.77
CA LEU A 321 19.62 20.03 -14.50
C LEU A 321 19.20 20.95 -13.35
N GLN A 322 19.32 22.28 -13.51
CA GLN A 322 18.85 23.26 -12.53
C GLN A 322 17.33 23.19 -12.28
N ASP A 323 16.54 23.03 -13.35
CA ASP A 323 15.09 22.85 -13.22
C ASP A 323 14.74 21.55 -12.47
N THR A 324 15.53 20.48 -12.68
CA THR A 324 15.34 19.20 -12.00
C THR A 324 15.72 19.29 -10.53
N ILE A 325 16.83 19.96 -10.19
CA ILE A 325 17.24 20.23 -8.81
C ILE A 325 16.15 21.06 -8.11
N SER A 326 15.70 22.15 -8.73
CA SER A 326 14.65 23.02 -8.17
C SER A 326 13.33 22.27 -7.93
N LYS A 327 12.96 21.35 -8.83
CA LYS A 327 11.78 20.48 -8.63
C LYS A 327 12.00 19.49 -7.50
N ASN A 328 13.18 18.89 -7.42
CA ASN A 328 13.51 17.93 -6.36
C ASN A 328 13.52 18.60 -4.97
N GLU A 329 14.08 19.81 -4.85
CA GLU A 329 14.05 20.60 -3.62
C GLU A 329 12.60 20.94 -3.22
N LYS A 330 11.76 21.39 -4.15
CA LYS A 330 10.33 21.63 -3.88
C LYS A 330 9.61 20.38 -3.41
N ASN A 331 9.90 19.24 -4.02
CA ASN A 331 9.34 17.95 -3.62
C ASN A 331 9.85 17.54 -2.22
N HIS A 332 11.13 17.75 -1.92
CA HIS A 332 11.71 17.50 -0.61
C HIS A 332 11.01 18.36 0.46
N TRP A 333 10.89 19.67 0.24
CA TRP A 333 10.18 20.58 1.14
C TRP A 333 8.70 20.19 1.30
N SER A 334 8.00 19.84 0.21
CA SER A 334 6.61 19.39 0.28
C SER A 334 6.45 18.09 1.07
N ASN A 335 7.34 17.12 0.87
CA ASN A 335 7.32 15.86 1.62
C ASN A 335 7.65 16.09 3.09
N GLN A 336 8.67 16.88 3.41
CA GLN A 336 9.01 17.23 4.79
C GLN A 336 7.83 17.91 5.49
N ASN A 337 7.17 18.85 4.83
CA ASN A 337 6.01 19.55 5.39
C ASN A 337 4.83 18.58 5.65
N LYS A 338 4.61 17.60 4.76
CA LYS A 338 3.62 16.53 4.99
C LYS A 338 3.97 15.65 6.19
N TYR A 339 5.22 15.24 6.34
CA TYR A 339 5.67 14.47 7.51
C TYR A 339 5.51 15.27 8.81
N GLU A 340 5.80 16.57 8.79
CA GLU A 340 5.60 17.45 9.94
C GLU A 340 4.11 17.63 10.28
N GLU A 341 3.26 17.77 9.26
CA GLU A 341 1.80 17.82 9.41
C GLU A 341 1.22 16.51 9.96
N ASP A 342 1.61 15.36 9.41
CA ASP A 342 1.19 14.04 9.89
C ASP A 342 1.66 13.77 11.32
N ASN A 343 2.90 14.15 11.66
CA ASN A 343 3.43 14.05 13.02
C ASN A 343 2.68 14.95 14.00
N LEU A 344 2.31 16.17 13.57
CA LEU A 344 1.49 17.06 14.37
C LEU A 344 0.08 16.50 14.59
N LEU A 345 -0.57 15.97 13.55
CA LEU A 345 -1.87 15.30 13.64
C LEU A 345 -1.83 14.09 14.57
N PHE A 346 -0.78 13.26 14.48
CA PHE A 346 -0.57 12.13 15.36
C PHE A 346 -0.41 12.56 16.83
N ARG A 347 0.41 13.60 17.08
CA ARG A 347 0.58 14.17 18.43
C ARG A 347 -0.71 14.77 18.97
N ASN A 348 -1.49 15.46 18.13
CA ASN A 348 -2.81 15.99 18.49
C ASN A 348 -3.79 14.87 18.85
N SER A 349 -3.80 13.79 18.07
CA SER A 349 -4.62 12.60 18.37
C SER A 349 -4.24 11.97 19.70
N LEU A 350 -2.95 11.72 19.94
CA LEU A 350 -2.45 11.19 21.21
C LEU A 350 -2.79 12.11 22.39
N ALA A 351 -2.59 13.41 22.25
CA ALA A 351 -2.91 14.38 23.29
C ALA A 351 -4.42 14.43 23.60
N SER A 352 -5.27 14.29 22.59
CA SER A 352 -6.72 14.15 22.78
C SER A 352 -7.08 12.89 23.54
N LEU A 353 -6.52 11.73 23.17
CA LEU A 353 -6.76 10.46 23.87
C LEU A 353 -6.27 10.47 25.33
N LEU A 354 -5.15 11.14 25.59
CA LEU A 354 -4.55 11.26 26.92
C LEU A 354 -5.19 12.37 27.77
N SER A 355 -6.04 13.20 27.17
CA SER A 355 -6.84 14.18 27.90
C SER A 355 -8.10 13.51 28.45
N TYR A 356 -8.16 13.32 29.76
CA TYR A 356 -9.34 12.76 30.44
C TYR A 356 -9.56 13.49 31.77
N ASN A 357 -10.83 13.68 32.14
CA ASN A 357 -11.24 14.50 33.29
C ASN A 357 -10.56 15.90 33.26
N ASN A 358 -10.34 16.53 34.43
CA ASN A 358 -9.73 17.87 34.54
C ASN A 358 -8.25 17.95 34.10
N PHE A 359 -7.73 16.96 33.37
CA PHE A 359 -6.36 16.92 32.90
C PHE A 359 -6.31 17.02 31.38
N GLN A 360 -5.68 18.09 30.90
CA GLN A 360 -5.54 18.37 29.48
C GLN A 360 -4.09 18.14 29.07
N CYS A 361 -3.87 17.18 28.18
CA CYS A 361 -2.55 16.89 27.63
C CYS A 361 -2.30 17.81 26.44
N ASN A 362 -1.16 18.51 26.45
CA ASN A 362 -0.74 19.29 25.30
C ASN A 362 -0.16 18.38 24.20
N PRO A 363 -0.30 18.73 22.90
CA PRO A 363 0.22 17.98 21.77
C PRO A 363 1.74 18.14 21.57
N THR A 364 2.48 18.21 22.66
CA THR A 364 3.94 18.19 22.66
C THR A 364 4.42 16.83 23.16
N GLU A 365 5.48 16.32 22.54
CA GLU A 365 6.02 14.99 22.85
C GLU A 365 6.34 14.81 24.33
N ILE A 366 6.88 15.86 24.97
CA ILE A 366 7.21 15.87 26.39
C ILE A 366 5.94 15.72 27.22
N SER A 367 4.89 16.51 26.93
CA SER A 367 3.63 16.47 27.66
C SER A 367 2.91 15.12 27.49
N ILE A 368 2.93 14.56 26.28
CA ILE A 368 2.37 13.23 25.99
C ILE A 368 3.09 12.17 26.82
N LYS A 369 4.42 12.17 26.84
CA LYS A 369 5.23 11.23 27.64
C LYS A 369 4.98 11.39 29.15
N GLU A 370 4.85 12.63 29.63
CA GLU A 370 4.53 12.93 31.04
C GLU A 370 3.15 12.39 31.42
N SER A 371 2.16 12.63 30.56
CA SER A 371 0.77 12.19 30.76
C SER A 371 0.65 10.67 30.78
N ILE A 372 1.37 9.98 29.89
CA ILE A 372 1.46 8.51 29.91
C ILE A 372 2.09 8.02 31.21
N ARG A 373 3.22 8.60 31.65
CA ARG A 373 3.87 8.22 32.92
C ARG A 373 2.95 8.41 34.12
N LYS A 374 2.18 9.50 34.15
CA LYS A 374 1.20 9.78 35.20
C LYS A 374 0.05 8.77 35.17
N PHE A 375 -0.54 8.53 34.00
CA PHE A 375 -1.59 7.53 33.82
C PHE A 375 -1.15 6.12 34.24
N MET A 376 0.07 5.73 33.90
CA MET A 376 0.67 4.46 34.34
C MET A 376 0.84 4.39 35.87
N SER A 377 1.19 5.51 36.51
CA SER A 377 1.31 5.58 37.97
C SER A 377 -0.06 5.46 38.65
N GLU A 378 -1.07 6.15 38.14
CA GLU A 378 -2.46 6.04 38.62
C GLU A 378 -3.03 4.63 38.46
N LEU A 379 -2.74 3.97 37.34
CA LEU A 379 -3.09 2.55 37.13
C LEU A 379 -2.41 1.63 38.16
N GLN A 380 -1.14 1.89 38.47
CA GLN A 380 -0.43 1.11 39.48
C GLN A 380 -1.00 1.35 40.88
N GLU A 381 -1.32 2.59 41.24
CA GLU A 381 -1.98 2.91 42.51
C GLU A 381 -3.36 2.25 42.64
N GLN A 382 -4.15 2.22 41.56
CA GLN A 382 -5.43 1.50 41.53
C GLN A 382 -5.22 0.01 41.71
N LYS A 383 -4.24 -0.59 41.03
CA LYS A 383 -3.90 -2.01 41.19
C LYS A 383 -3.53 -2.33 42.65
N ASP A 384 -2.71 -1.50 43.27
CA ASP A 384 -2.33 -1.67 44.67
C ASP A 384 -3.55 -1.52 45.61
N LEU A 385 -4.49 -0.61 45.29
CA LEU A 385 -5.75 -0.48 46.02
C LEU A 385 -6.63 -1.73 45.89
N TYR A 386 -6.76 -2.31 44.69
CA TYR A 386 -7.47 -3.56 44.48
C TYR A 386 -6.86 -4.70 45.30
N SER A 387 -5.53 -4.86 45.27
CA SER A 387 -4.86 -5.88 46.09
C SER A 387 -5.10 -5.66 47.59
N ARG A 388 -5.10 -4.41 48.09
CA ARG A 388 -5.46 -4.12 49.48
C ARG A 388 -6.92 -4.47 49.80
N LEU A 389 -7.85 -4.21 48.89
CA LEU A 389 -9.27 -4.54 49.05
C LEU A 389 -9.48 -6.05 49.02
N GLU A 390 -8.79 -6.80 48.17
CA GLU A 390 -8.83 -8.26 48.11
C GLU A 390 -8.32 -8.91 49.40
N ILE A 391 -7.20 -8.40 49.95
CA ILE A 391 -6.70 -8.84 51.26
C ILE A 391 -7.75 -8.58 52.34
N ARG A 392 -8.33 -7.36 52.36
CA ARG A 392 -9.35 -6.99 53.35
C ARG A 392 -10.61 -7.85 53.21
N LEU A 393 -11.05 -8.15 51.99
CA LEU A 393 -12.18 -9.04 51.71
C LEU A 393 -11.88 -10.45 52.25
N SER A 394 -10.69 -10.98 51.95
CA SER A 394 -10.24 -12.30 52.41
C SER A 394 -10.19 -12.39 53.94
N ASP A 395 -9.72 -11.34 54.61
CA ASP A 395 -9.72 -11.27 56.08
C ASP A 395 -11.14 -11.19 56.65
N THR A 396 -12.05 -10.43 56.03
CA THR A 396 -13.45 -10.40 56.47
C THR A 396 -14.15 -11.74 56.26
N LEU A 397 -13.85 -12.45 55.18
CA LEU A 397 -14.37 -13.79 54.91
C LEU A 397 -13.89 -14.76 56.00
N ARG A 398 -12.59 -14.74 56.31
CA ARG A 398 -11.99 -15.58 57.36
C ARG A 398 -12.60 -15.31 58.74
N ARG A 399 -12.90 -14.04 59.06
CA ARG A 399 -13.57 -13.66 60.30
C ARG A 399 -15.01 -14.16 60.35
N LEU A 400 -15.72 -14.13 59.22
CA LEU A 400 -17.07 -14.67 59.11
C LEU A 400 -17.08 -16.20 59.30
N ASP A 401 -16.16 -16.92 58.65
CA ASP A 401 -16.01 -18.37 58.78
C ASP A 401 -15.71 -18.75 60.24
N HIS A 402 -14.82 -18.02 60.91
CA HIS A 402 -14.52 -18.25 62.32
C HIS A 402 -15.73 -17.99 63.22
N SER A 403 -16.49 -16.93 62.96
CA SER A 403 -17.74 -16.63 63.69
C SER A 403 -18.78 -17.73 63.49
N GLN A 404 -18.95 -18.22 62.26
CA GLN A 404 -19.88 -19.31 61.94
C GLN A 404 -19.46 -20.62 62.61
N ALA A 405 -18.16 -20.94 62.61
CA ALA A 405 -17.64 -22.11 63.33
C ALA A 405 -17.90 -22.01 64.84
N SER A 406 -17.66 -20.84 65.45
CA SER A 406 -17.96 -20.61 66.86
C SER A 406 -19.45 -20.72 67.17
N LYS A 407 -20.33 -20.24 66.28
CA LYS A 407 -21.77 -20.37 66.41
C LYS A 407 -22.21 -21.84 66.38
N HIS A 408 -21.69 -22.62 65.44
CA HIS A 408 -21.98 -24.05 65.36
C HIS A 408 -21.47 -24.85 66.57
N GLU A 409 -20.35 -24.44 67.18
CA GLU A 409 -19.90 -25.04 68.44
C GLU A 409 -20.87 -24.72 69.58
N MET A 410 -21.34 -23.47 69.68
CA MET A 410 -22.32 -23.06 70.69
C MET A 410 -23.66 -23.77 70.51
N GLU A 411 -24.14 -23.95 69.27
CA GLU A 411 -25.34 -24.73 68.94
C GLU A 411 -25.19 -26.19 69.42
N ARG A 412 -24.06 -26.83 69.12
CA ARG A 412 -23.78 -28.21 69.60
C ARG A 412 -23.74 -28.31 71.13
N MET A 413 -23.22 -27.30 71.81
CA MET A 413 -23.22 -27.26 73.27
C MET A 413 -24.63 -27.05 73.83
N LEU A 414 -25.44 -26.18 73.20
CA LEU A 414 -26.84 -25.98 73.56
C LEU A 414 -27.63 -27.30 73.44
N GLU A 415 -27.52 -27.99 72.30
CA GLU A 415 -28.19 -29.28 72.07
C GLU A 415 -27.85 -30.31 73.15
N LYS A 416 -26.58 -30.41 73.56
CA LYS A 416 -26.15 -31.28 74.67
C LYS A 416 -26.83 -30.90 75.98
N THR A 417 -26.82 -29.61 76.34
CA THR A 417 -27.44 -29.14 77.58
C THR A 417 -28.97 -29.30 77.57
N GLU A 418 -29.61 -29.17 76.41
CA GLU A 418 -31.04 -29.43 76.25
C GLU A 418 -31.36 -30.91 76.46
N HIS A 419 -30.52 -31.81 75.95
CA HIS A 419 -30.65 -33.25 76.17
C HIS A 419 -30.48 -33.61 77.65
N GLU A 420 -29.46 -33.06 78.32
CA GLU A 420 -29.27 -33.23 79.77
C GLU A 420 -30.46 -32.69 80.57
N CYS A 421 -31.00 -31.52 80.21
CA CYS A 421 -32.20 -30.98 80.84
C CYS A 421 -33.43 -31.88 80.63
N PHE A 422 -33.59 -32.46 79.45
CA PHE A 422 -34.65 -33.41 79.16
C PHE A 422 -34.53 -34.66 80.04
N ASP A 423 -33.34 -35.24 80.15
CA ASP A 423 -33.07 -36.41 80.98
C ASP A 423 -33.34 -36.12 82.47
N LEU A 424 -32.93 -34.94 82.96
CA LEU A 424 -33.21 -34.52 84.32
C LEU A 424 -34.71 -34.33 84.59
N ARG A 425 -35.45 -33.71 83.65
CA ARG A 425 -36.91 -33.59 83.77
C ARG A 425 -37.60 -34.94 83.79
N GLU A 426 -37.10 -35.87 82.98
CA GLU A 426 -37.60 -37.25 82.94
C GLU A 426 -37.35 -38.00 84.25
N GLN A 427 -36.17 -37.84 84.84
CA GLN A 427 -35.85 -38.37 86.16
C GLN A 427 -36.74 -37.78 87.26
N ILE A 428 -36.94 -36.46 87.26
CA ILE A 428 -37.84 -35.78 88.21
C ILE A 428 -39.25 -36.37 88.10
N ARG A 429 -39.79 -36.49 86.88
CA ARG A 429 -41.13 -37.06 86.64
C ARG A 429 -41.27 -38.49 87.17
N ARG A 430 -40.23 -39.32 87.03
CA ARG A 430 -40.20 -40.67 87.61
C ARG A 430 -40.22 -40.63 89.13
N LEU A 431 -39.37 -39.81 89.74
CA LEU A 431 -39.32 -39.65 91.20
C LEU A 431 -40.63 -39.11 91.79
N GLU A 432 -41.28 -38.16 91.12
CA GLU A 432 -42.61 -37.67 91.50
C GLU A 432 -43.66 -38.79 91.45
N THR A 433 -43.63 -39.63 90.41
CA THR A 433 -44.52 -40.78 90.28
C THR A 433 -44.29 -41.79 91.41
N ASP A 434 -43.04 -42.10 91.71
CA ASP A 434 -42.67 -43.00 92.80
C ASP A 434 -43.09 -42.46 94.17
N LEU A 435 -42.96 -41.14 94.39
CA LEU A 435 -43.40 -40.48 95.61
C LEU A 435 -44.92 -40.59 95.78
N ILE A 436 -45.69 -40.31 94.71
CA ILE A 436 -47.15 -40.46 94.70
C ILE A 436 -47.54 -41.90 95.02
N ASN A 437 -46.90 -42.90 94.39
CA ASN A 437 -47.14 -44.31 94.65
C ASN A 437 -46.85 -44.67 96.12
N SER A 438 -45.74 -44.19 96.68
CA SER A 438 -45.39 -44.37 98.10
C SER A 438 -46.47 -43.77 99.01
N ASP A 439 -46.94 -42.55 98.72
CA ASP A 439 -47.95 -41.89 99.54
C ASP A 439 -49.32 -42.57 99.43
N MET A 440 -49.69 -43.11 98.26
CA MET A 440 -50.86 -43.97 98.10
C MET A 440 -50.77 -45.23 98.99
N VAL A 441 -49.62 -45.93 98.98
CA VAL A 441 -49.40 -47.11 99.85
C VAL A 441 -49.49 -46.74 101.33
N LYS A 442 -48.90 -45.62 101.75
CA LYS A 442 -49.02 -45.15 103.15
C LYS A 442 -50.46 -44.82 103.51
N GLN A 443 -51.23 -44.22 102.60
CA GLN A 443 -52.64 -43.91 102.82
C GLN A 443 -53.48 -45.19 102.95
N GLU A 444 -53.21 -46.19 102.13
CA GLU A 444 -53.84 -47.52 102.21
C GLU A 444 -53.55 -48.18 103.56
N GLN A 445 -52.28 -48.21 103.99
CA GLN A 445 -51.90 -48.73 105.31
C GLN A 445 -52.57 -47.96 106.47
N ARG A 446 -52.68 -46.63 106.38
CA ARG A 446 -53.40 -45.81 107.37
C ARG A 446 -54.89 -46.16 107.40
N SER A 447 -55.51 -46.34 106.23
CA SER A 447 -56.90 -46.77 106.10
C SER A 447 -57.14 -48.12 106.78
N ASP A 448 -56.26 -49.09 106.54
CA ASP A 448 -56.36 -50.41 107.17
C ASP A 448 -56.14 -50.35 108.68
N LYS A 449 -55.18 -49.55 109.16
CA LYS A 449 -55.00 -49.30 110.60
C LYS A 449 -56.27 -48.72 111.24
N LEU A 450 -56.95 -47.78 110.57
CA LEU A 450 -58.23 -47.22 111.03
C LEU A 450 -59.36 -48.25 111.01
N LYS A 451 -59.43 -49.13 110.00
CA LYS A 451 -60.39 -50.24 109.98
C LYS A 451 -60.18 -51.17 111.18
N ILE A 452 -58.94 -51.57 111.46
CA ILE A 452 -58.60 -52.43 112.62
C ILE A 452 -58.98 -51.71 113.92
N PHE A 453 -58.67 -50.42 114.04
CA PHE A 453 -59.07 -49.61 115.20
C PHE A 453 -60.60 -49.57 115.38
N SER A 454 -61.35 -49.41 114.29
CA SER A 454 -62.82 -49.47 114.33
C SER A 454 -63.33 -50.84 114.82
N TYR A 455 -62.70 -51.95 114.40
CA TYR A 455 -63.02 -53.27 114.93
C TYR A 455 -62.72 -53.39 116.43
N LEU A 456 -61.62 -52.83 116.92
CA LEU A 456 -61.32 -52.78 118.35
C LEU A 456 -62.36 -51.96 119.13
N CYS A 457 -62.78 -50.79 118.63
CA CYS A 457 -63.86 -50.01 119.26
C CYS A 457 -65.18 -50.80 119.32
N LYS A 458 -65.53 -51.52 118.25
CA LYS A 458 -66.70 -52.43 118.24
C LYS A 458 -66.56 -53.55 119.26
N LEU A 459 -65.35 -54.09 119.44
CA LEU A 459 -65.07 -55.10 120.47
C LEU A 459 -65.19 -54.49 121.89
N ALA A 460 -64.63 -53.30 122.13
CA ALA A 460 -64.80 -52.58 123.40
C ALA A 460 -66.27 -52.39 123.79
N ALA A 461 -67.12 -52.03 122.82
CA ALA A 461 -68.56 -51.96 123.05
C ALA A 461 -69.18 -53.32 123.47
N LYS A 462 -68.72 -54.43 122.88
CA LYS A 462 -69.16 -55.79 123.29
C LYS A 462 -68.72 -56.14 124.70
N VAL A 463 -67.58 -55.63 125.16
CA VAL A 463 -67.06 -55.82 126.52
C VAL A 463 -67.52 -54.69 127.48
N ARG A 464 -68.58 -53.96 127.10
CA ARG A 464 -69.21 -52.91 127.91
C ARG A 464 -68.24 -51.82 128.40
N ILE A 465 -67.24 -51.48 127.59
CA ILE A 465 -66.49 -50.23 127.71
C ILE A 465 -67.30 -49.16 126.98
N ASP A 466 -67.46 -47.98 127.57
CA ASP A 466 -68.17 -46.86 126.94
C ASP A 466 -67.53 -46.52 125.58
N GLU A 467 -68.33 -46.44 124.53
CA GLU A 467 -67.91 -46.15 123.16
C GLU A 467 -67.19 -44.79 123.04
N LYS A 468 -67.55 -43.81 123.89
CA LYS A 468 -66.88 -42.50 123.96
C LYS A 468 -65.50 -42.60 124.59
N VAL A 469 -65.30 -43.52 125.54
CA VAL A 469 -64.00 -43.76 126.17
C VAL A 469 -63.11 -44.57 125.23
N ALA A 470 -63.67 -45.61 124.59
CA ALA A 470 -62.94 -46.46 123.66
C ALA A 470 -62.43 -45.70 122.41
N SER A 471 -63.26 -44.81 121.85
CA SER A 471 -62.87 -44.00 120.69
C SER A 471 -61.84 -42.91 120.98
N GLY A 472 -61.62 -42.57 122.25
CA GLY A 472 -60.60 -41.59 122.70
C GLY A 472 -59.25 -42.20 123.07
N MET A 473 -59.13 -43.53 123.13
CA MET A 473 -57.89 -44.24 123.47
C MET A 473 -56.97 -44.41 122.25
N ARG A 474 -55.65 -44.48 122.46
CA ARG A 474 -54.73 -44.89 121.38
C ARG A 474 -54.94 -46.37 121.06
N PHE A 475 -54.58 -46.79 119.84
CA PHE A 475 -54.75 -48.17 119.36
C PHE A 475 -54.23 -49.22 120.36
N ASP A 476 -52.99 -49.04 120.82
CA ASP A 476 -52.33 -49.97 121.73
C ASP A 476 -52.98 -49.96 123.13
N GLU A 477 -53.40 -48.80 123.61
CA GLU A 477 -54.08 -48.62 124.90
C GLU A 477 -55.47 -49.27 124.89
N LEU A 478 -56.24 -49.09 123.81
CA LEU A 478 -57.56 -49.68 123.66
C LEU A 478 -57.47 -51.21 123.66
N GLN A 479 -56.48 -51.78 122.98
CA GLN A 479 -56.22 -53.21 122.98
C GLN A 479 -55.97 -53.72 124.42
N GLU A 480 -55.14 -53.03 125.19
CA GLU A 480 -54.79 -53.39 126.56
C GLU A 480 -55.99 -53.26 127.54
N VAL A 481 -56.79 -52.20 127.41
CA VAL A 481 -58.00 -51.98 128.23
C VAL A 481 -59.09 -53.00 127.90
N ILE A 482 -59.31 -53.34 126.63
CA ILE A 482 -60.24 -54.41 126.25
C ILE A 482 -59.80 -55.73 126.87
N LEU A 483 -58.51 -56.09 126.78
CA LEU A 483 -57.99 -57.30 127.40
C LEU A 483 -58.24 -57.30 128.92
N THR A 484 -58.00 -56.17 129.58
CA THR A 484 -58.24 -56.00 131.02
C THR A 484 -59.73 -56.10 131.36
N ARG A 485 -60.61 -55.47 130.58
CA ARG A 485 -62.06 -55.47 130.78
C ARG A 485 -62.69 -56.83 130.48
N ILE A 486 -62.19 -57.57 129.49
CA ILE A 486 -62.56 -58.97 129.27
C ILE A 486 -62.20 -59.76 130.54
N GLY A 487 -61.01 -59.51 131.10
CA GLY A 487 -60.63 -60.00 132.43
C GLY A 487 -61.63 -59.66 133.54
N GLN A 488 -62.15 -58.43 133.57
CA GLN A 488 -63.13 -57.96 134.57
C GLN A 488 -64.57 -58.46 134.35
N ILE A 489 -65.00 -58.64 133.09
CA ILE A 489 -66.29 -59.26 132.77
C ILE A 489 -66.28 -60.74 133.18
N MET A 490 -65.14 -61.42 133.03
CA MET A 490 -64.97 -62.77 133.56
C MET A 490 -65.07 -62.81 135.11
N SER A 491 -64.95 -61.68 135.82
CA SER A 491 -65.02 -61.60 137.29
C SER A 491 -66.29 -60.92 137.87
N GLY A 492 -67.23 -60.45 137.04
CA GLY A 492 -68.66 -60.30 137.36
C GLY A 492 -69.15 -59.24 138.38
N GLU A 493 -69.06 -57.93 138.11
CA GLU A 493 -69.76 -56.88 138.89
C GLU A 493 -70.43 -55.77 138.03
N TYR A 494 -71.47 -55.12 138.61
CA TYR A 494 -72.75 -54.65 138.02
C TYR A 494 -72.86 -53.12 137.70
N THR A 495 -73.48 -52.81 136.56
CA THR A 495 -74.56 -51.84 136.19
C THR A 495 -74.90 -50.56 137.00
N MET A 496 -75.20 -49.45 136.28
CA MET A 496 -76.53 -48.77 136.09
C MET A 496 -76.53 -47.21 136.08
N LEU A 497 -77.53 -46.68 135.33
CA LEU A 497 -78.35 -45.45 135.52
C LEU A 497 -78.11 -44.18 134.68
N SER A 498 -79.25 -43.49 134.49
CA SER A 498 -79.71 -42.72 133.33
C SER A 498 -80.17 -41.30 133.69
N ASP A 499 -80.53 -40.56 132.63
CA ASP A 499 -81.59 -39.54 132.52
C ASP A 499 -81.35 -38.06 132.91
N VAL A 500 -81.14 -37.21 131.89
CA VAL A 500 -81.48 -35.74 131.88
C VAL A 500 -82.00 -35.23 130.49
N GLN A 501 -82.21 -36.09 129.48
CA GLN A 501 -82.32 -35.69 128.07
C GLN A 501 -83.73 -35.24 127.58
N ALA A 502 -84.38 -34.27 128.23
CA ALA A 502 -85.70 -33.79 127.77
C ALA A 502 -85.82 -32.29 127.47
N ASN A 503 -84.83 -31.44 127.83
CA ASN A 503 -84.93 -29.98 127.65
C ASN A 503 -84.20 -29.41 126.41
N ALA A 504 -83.43 -30.22 125.66
CA ALA A 504 -82.58 -29.76 124.56
C ALA A 504 -83.30 -29.49 123.22
N ASP A 505 -84.50 -30.04 123.01
CA ASP A 505 -85.10 -30.10 121.67
C ASP A 505 -85.79 -28.81 121.21
N ARG A 506 -86.06 -27.86 122.12
CA ARG A 506 -86.80 -26.64 121.79
C ARG A 506 -85.92 -25.52 121.21
N ILE A 507 -84.64 -25.47 121.57
CA ILE A 507 -83.68 -24.44 121.12
C ILE A 507 -83.16 -24.76 119.70
N ASN A 508 -83.10 -26.03 119.32
CA ASN A 508 -82.60 -26.48 118.03
C ASN A 508 -83.51 -26.18 116.84
N GLY A 509 -84.79 -25.85 117.07
CA GLY A 509 -85.76 -25.60 116.00
C GLY A 509 -85.61 -24.23 115.31
N LEU A 510 -85.24 -23.19 116.06
CA LEU A 510 -85.11 -21.82 115.54
C LEU A 510 -83.79 -21.61 114.77
N ASN A 511 -82.71 -22.27 115.19
CA ASN A 511 -81.40 -22.23 114.50
C ASN A 511 -81.45 -22.80 113.06
N ARG A 512 -82.34 -23.75 112.77
CA ARG A 512 -82.44 -24.38 111.43
C ARG A 512 -83.06 -23.46 110.37
N LYS A 513 -83.80 -22.41 110.76
CA LYS A 513 -84.47 -21.51 109.82
C LYS A 513 -83.55 -20.39 109.34
N VAL A 514 -82.68 -19.89 110.21
CA VAL A 514 -81.64 -18.90 109.88
C VAL A 514 -80.61 -19.49 108.90
N LYS A 515 -80.17 -20.74 109.14
CA LYS A 515 -79.18 -21.42 108.29
C LYS A 515 -79.65 -21.61 106.83
N ARG A 516 -80.92 -21.97 106.62
CA ARG A 516 -81.47 -22.17 105.26
C ARG A 516 -81.46 -20.91 104.39
N LEU A 517 -81.68 -19.73 104.98
CA LEU A 517 -81.66 -18.48 104.22
C LEU A 517 -80.23 -18.04 103.88
N GLN A 518 -79.25 -18.33 104.75
CA GLN A 518 -77.83 -18.14 104.43
C GLN A 518 -77.35 -19.08 103.31
N ASP A 519 -77.75 -20.35 103.35
CA ASP A 519 -77.36 -21.34 102.33
C ASP A 519 -77.93 -20.98 100.94
N GLN A 520 -79.14 -20.40 100.87
CA GLN A 520 -79.73 -19.94 99.62
C GLN A 520 -79.00 -18.72 99.03
N LEU A 521 -78.50 -17.82 99.87
CA LEU A 521 -77.72 -16.67 99.43
C LEU A 521 -76.36 -17.13 98.87
N ALA A 522 -75.64 -17.99 99.61
CA ALA A 522 -74.35 -18.55 99.19
C ALA A 522 -74.46 -19.36 97.88
N SER A 523 -75.56 -20.10 97.68
CA SER A 523 -75.81 -20.84 96.44
C SER A 523 -75.97 -19.93 95.22
N ARG A 524 -76.68 -18.79 95.36
CA ARG A 524 -76.80 -17.80 94.28
C ARG A 524 -75.47 -17.09 93.99
N GLU A 525 -74.66 -16.82 95.01
CA GLU A 525 -73.33 -16.24 94.83
C GLU A 525 -72.39 -17.18 94.05
N ILE A 526 -72.41 -18.48 94.34
CA ILE A 526 -71.63 -19.49 93.59
C ILE A 526 -72.09 -19.58 92.14
N GLN A 527 -73.41 -19.60 91.89
CA GLN A 527 -73.95 -19.61 90.52
C GLN A 527 -73.47 -18.39 89.73
N LEU A 528 -73.51 -17.20 90.32
CA LEU A 528 -73.06 -15.97 89.68
C LEU A 528 -71.55 -15.99 89.39
N GLY A 529 -70.76 -16.59 90.27
CA GLY A 529 -69.33 -16.87 90.04
C GLY A 529 -69.10 -17.78 88.82
N LEU A 530 -69.83 -18.90 88.73
CA LEU A 530 -69.72 -19.85 87.62
C LEU A 530 -70.13 -19.24 86.27
N TRP A 531 -71.17 -18.38 86.25
CA TRP A 531 -71.57 -17.67 85.03
C TRP A 531 -70.50 -16.67 84.57
N LYS A 532 -69.86 -15.96 85.50
CA LYS A 532 -68.74 -15.05 85.17
C LYS A 532 -67.52 -15.82 84.65
N GLU A 533 -67.17 -16.95 85.25
CA GLU A 533 -66.07 -17.79 84.78
C GLU A 533 -66.37 -18.39 83.40
N LYS A 534 -67.61 -18.82 83.15
CA LYS A 534 -68.03 -19.30 81.83
C LYS A 534 -68.00 -18.20 80.77
N ALA A 535 -68.40 -16.97 81.12
CA ALA A 535 -68.29 -15.82 80.23
C ALA A 535 -66.82 -15.52 79.88
N SER A 536 -65.93 -15.47 80.88
CA SER A 536 -64.48 -15.28 80.67
C SER A 536 -63.89 -16.36 79.75
N LYS A 537 -64.23 -17.64 79.97
CA LYS A 537 -63.74 -18.74 79.13
C LYS A 537 -64.22 -18.64 77.69
N LEU A 538 -65.45 -18.16 77.46
CA LEU A 538 -65.97 -17.96 76.11
C LEU A 538 -65.32 -16.74 75.43
N GLU A 539 -65.04 -15.67 76.17
CA GLU A 539 -64.27 -14.53 75.67
C GLU A 539 -62.83 -14.91 75.31
N ASP A 540 -62.16 -15.71 76.16
CA ASP A 540 -60.82 -16.24 75.91
C ASP A 540 -60.81 -17.14 74.66
N GLN A 541 -61.79 -18.04 74.51
CA GLN A 541 -61.92 -18.88 73.32
C GLN A 541 -62.15 -18.07 72.04
N LEU A 542 -63.00 -17.03 72.10
CA LEU A 542 -63.23 -16.14 70.96
C LEU A 542 -61.96 -15.38 70.56
N SER A 543 -61.18 -14.92 71.55
CA SER A 543 -59.90 -14.25 71.30
C SER A 543 -58.85 -15.21 70.70
N GLY A 544 -58.79 -16.46 71.16
CA GLY A 544 -57.90 -17.47 70.60
C GLY A 544 -58.25 -17.84 69.15
N ILE A 545 -59.55 -17.96 68.83
CA ILE A 545 -60.00 -18.22 67.46
C ILE A 545 -59.58 -17.09 66.52
N THR A 546 -59.84 -15.83 66.89
CA THR A 546 -59.47 -14.67 66.05
C THR A 546 -57.95 -14.56 65.85
N GLU A 547 -57.15 -14.85 66.87
CA GLU A 547 -55.69 -14.88 66.74
C GLU A 547 -55.20 -16.00 65.79
N THR A 548 -55.81 -17.19 65.87
CA THR A 548 -55.47 -18.30 64.96
C THR A 548 -55.88 -18.02 63.51
N GLU A 549 -57.03 -17.39 63.28
CA GLU A 549 -57.48 -16.97 61.95
C GLU A 549 -56.56 -15.91 61.35
N MET A 550 -56.12 -14.92 62.15
CA MET A 550 -55.14 -13.92 61.72
C MET A 550 -53.80 -14.55 61.35
N LYS A 551 -53.29 -15.50 62.16
CA LYS A 551 -52.05 -16.24 61.86
C LYS A 551 -52.19 -17.10 60.60
N ALA A 552 -53.32 -17.77 60.40
CA ALA A 552 -53.59 -18.56 59.21
C ALA A 552 -53.63 -17.68 57.95
N HIS A 553 -54.26 -16.50 58.02
CA HIS A 553 -54.29 -15.53 56.93
C HIS A 553 -52.89 -14.99 56.60
N ALA A 554 -52.10 -14.63 57.63
CA ALA A 554 -50.71 -14.20 57.44
C ALA A 554 -49.84 -15.29 56.79
N ASN A 555 -49.98 -16.54 57.23
CA ASN A 555 -49.26 -17.69 56.65
C ASN A 555 -49.66 -17.95 55.19
N LYS A 556 -50.95 -17.80 54.84
CA LYS A 556 -51.43 -17.93 53.46
C LYS A 556 -50.78 -16.88 52.54
N ILE A 557 -50.73 -15.62 52.98
CA ILE A 557 -50.05 -14.55 52.23
C ILE A 557 -48.55 -14.83 52.08
N ALA A 558 -47.90 -15.29 53.15
CA ALA A 558 -46.48 -15.63 53.11
C ALA A 558 -46.19 -16.79 52.12
N ALA A 559 -47.03 -17.83 52.11
CA ALA A 559 -46.92 -18.95 51.19
C ALA A 559 -47.15 -18.52 49.73
N GLU A 560 -48.15 -17.67 49.47
CA GLU A 560 -48.42 -17.14 48.14
C GLU A 560 -47.26 -16.27 47.63
N LYS A 561 -46.70 -15.40 48.49
CA LYS A 561 -45.51 -14.62 48.16
C LYS A 561 -44.30 -15.50 47.87
N SER A 562 -44.10 -16.56 48.66
CA SER A 562 -43.03 -17.54 48.42
C SER A 562 -43.20 -18.26 47.09
N ALA A 563 -44.43 -18.66 46.73
CA ALA A 563 -44.72 -19.33 45.45
C ALA A 563 -44.50 -18.41 44.24
N ILE A 564 -44.88 -17.12 44.34
CA ILE A 564 -44.61 -16.12 43.29
C ILE A 564 -43.09 -15.93 43.12
N ASN A 565 -42.34 -15.83 44.23
CA ASN A 565 -40.89 -15.70 44.18
C ASN A 565 -40.21 -16.95 43.58
N ALA A 566 -40.69 -18.16 43.91
CA ALA A 566 -40.20 -19.40 43.33
C ALA A 566 -40.40 -19.42 41.80
N ARG A 567 -41.61 -19.10 41.31
CA ARG A 567 -41.89 -19.00 39.87
C ARG A 567 -41.02 -17.96 39.18
N ARG A 568 -40.79 -16.81 39.81
CA ARG A 568 -39.90 -15.76 39.28
C ARG A 568 -38.46 -16.26 39.16
N SER A 569 -37.96 -17.00 40.16
CA SER A 569 -36.63 -17.59 40.11
C SER A 569 -36.51 -18.69 39.05
N GLU A 570 -37.54 -19.52 38.85
CA GLU A 570 -37.58 -20.55 37.80
C GLU A 570 -37.55 -19.95 36.39
N LEU A 571 -38.28 -18.85 36.17
CA LEU A 571 -38.25 -18.12 34.90
C LEU A 571 -36.85 -17.53 34.63
N GLU A 572 -36.20 -16.95 35.63
CA GLU A 572 -34.85 -16.40 35.47
C GLU A 572 -33.82 -17.50 35.20
N VAL A 573 -33.91 -18.64 35.89
CA VAL A 573 -33.07 -19.81 35.61
C VAL A 573 -33.27 -20.32 34.19
N SER A 574 -34.51 -20.31 33.69
CA SER A 574 -34.82 -20.72 32.31
C SER A 574 -34.22 -19.74 31.30
N ARG A 575 -34.39 -18.43 31.52
CA ARG A 575 -33.78 -17.37 30.72
C ARG A 575 -32.26 -17.49 30.65
N LEU A 576 -31.61 -17.74 31.80
CA LEU A 576 -30.15 -17.92 31.88
C LEU A 576 -29.69 -19.21 31.17
N LYS A 577 -30.49 -20.28 31.19
CA LYS A 577 -30.21 -21.49 30.42
C LYS A 577 -30.30 -21.24 28.92
N ASP A 578 -31.30 -20.51 28.45
CA ASP A 578 -31.46 -20.13 27.04
C ASP A 578 -30.32 -19.21 26.57
N GLU A 579 -29.87 -18.31 27.44
CA GLU A 579 -28.71 -17.46 27.16
C GLU A 579 -27.41 -18.26 27.11
N LEU A 580 -27.24 -19.25 28.01
CA LEU A 580 -26.10 -20.17 27.98
C LEU A 580 -26.07 -21.03 26.72
N THR A 581 -27.22 -21.52 26.24
CA THR A 581 -27.28 -22.30 24.99
C THR A 581 -26.99 -21.43 23.78
N ARG A 582 -27.52 -20.20 23.74
CA ARG A 582 -27.18 -19.22 22.69
C ARG A 582 -25.67 -18.92 22.66
N LEU A 583 -25.06 -18.61 23.80
CA LEU A 583 -23.62 -18.32 23.88
C LEU A 583 -22.77 -19.53 23.47
N LYS A 584 -23.20 -20.76 23.78
CA LYS A 584 -22.54 -21.98 23.30
C LYS A 584 -22.63 -22.14 21.78
N ALA A 585 -23.77 -21.80 21.17
CA ALA A 585 -23.91 -21.81 19.71
C ALA A 585 -23.00 -20.75 19.06
N GLU A 586 -22.97 -19.52 19.59
CA GLU A 586 -22.07 -18.47 19.11
C GLU A 586 -20.59 -18.85 19.25
N LEU A 587 -20.22 -19.57 20.33
CA LEU A 587 -18.87 -20.07 20.50
C LEU A 587 -18.50 -21.14 19.46
N LEU A 588 -19.44 -22.01 19.10
CA LEU A 588 -19.25 -23.00 18.03
C LEU A 588 -19.09 -22.30 16.68
N ASP A 589 -19.95 -21.35 16.34
CA ASP A 589 -19.86 -20.56 15.11
C ASP A 589 -18.53 -19.80 15.03
N PHE A 590 -18.07 -19.23 16.15
CA PHE A 590 -16.76 -18.59 16.23
C PHE A 590 -15.61 -19.57 16.03
N SER A 591 -15.71 -20.79 16.57
CA SER A 591 -14.71 -21.83 16.37
C SER A 591 -14.63 -22.28 14.90
N ASP A 592 -15.77 -22.40 14.21
CA ASP A 592 -15.83 -22.71 12.78
C ASP A 592 -15.26 -21.56 11.93
N ALA A 593 -15.59 -20.31 12.26
CA ALA A 593 -14.99 -19.14 11.62
C ALA A 593 -13.46 -19.14 11.79
N LYS A 594 -12.95 -19.47 12.99
CA LYS A 594 -11.51 -19.58 13.25
C LYS A 594 -10.86 -20.69 12.42
N ILE A 595 -11.50 -21.86 12.30
CA ILE A 595 -11.02 -22.95 11.45
C ILE A 595 -10.93 -22.49 9.98
N ASN A 596 -11.92 -21.75 9.49
CA ASN A 596 -11.92 -21.24 8.13
C ASN A 596 -10.81 -20.19 7.90
N VAL A 597 -10.55 -19.32 8.88
CA VAL A 597 -9.42 -18.38 8.82
C VAL A 597 -8.10 -19.12 8.67
N VAL A 598 -7.87 -20.17 9.47
CA VAL A 598 -6.64 -21.00 9.36
C VAL A 598 -6.53 -21.64 7.98
N LYS A 599 -7.62 -22.19 7.43
CA LYS A 599 -7.62 -22.75 6.06
C LYS A 599 -7.29 -21.70 4.99
N TYR A 600 -7.80 -20.48 5.12
CA TYR A 600 -7.48 -19.39 4.20
C TYR A 600 -6.02 -18.92 4.35
N GLU A 601 -5.47 -18.92 5.57
CA GLU A 601 -4.06 -18.63 5.81
C GLU A 601 -3.14 -19.68 5.17
N GLU A 602 -3.49 -20.97 5.27
CA GLU A 602 -2.76 -22.06 4.59
C GLU A 602 -2.78 -21.89 3.07
N GLN A 603 -3.96 -21.65 2.48
CA GLN A 603 -4.11 -21.39 1.04
C GLN A 603 -3.32 -20.15 0.59
N LEU A 604 -3.36 -19.07 1.38
CA LEU A 604 -2.59 -17.87 1.09
C LEU A 604 -1.08 -18.15 1.17
N GLY A 605 -0.65 -19.00 2.11
CA GLY A 605 0.73 -19.48 2.22
C GLY A 605 1.19 -20.25 0.99
N GLU A 606 0.36 -21.17 0.48
CA GLU A 606 0.62 -21.93 -0.74
C GLU A 606 0.70 -21.03 -1.97
N LEU A 607 -0.26 -20.12 -2.15
CA LEU A 607 -0.25 -19.14 -3.25
C LEU A 607 0.97 -18.22 -3.17
N THR A 608 1.37 -17.81 -1.97
CA THR A 608 2.59 -17.00 -1.77
C THR A 608 3.84 -17.78 -2.15
N LYS A 609 3.90 -19.07 -1.85
CA LYS A 609 5.01 -19.95 -2.25
C LYS A 609 5.07 -20.10 -3.77
N GLN A 610 3.94 -20.38 -4.42
CA GLN A 610 3.86 -20.46 -5.88
C GLN A 610 4.27 -19.15 -6.55
N ASN A 611 3.86 -18.00 -6.00
CA ASN A 611 4.23 -16.70 -6.54
C ASN A 611 5.74 -16.44 -6.42
N LYS A 612 6.38 -16.86 -5.31
CA LYS A 612 7.84 -16.80 -5.17
C LYS A 612 8.56 -17.70 -6.18
N GLU A 613 8.06 -18.91 -6.42
CA GLU A 613 8.62 -19.82 -7.43
C GLU A 613 8.51 -19.23 -8.84
N LEU A 614 7.35 -18.66 -9.19
CA LEU A 614 7.15 -17.96 -10.46
C LEU A 614 8.07 -16.76 -10.62
N GLU A 615 8.28 -15.97 -9.57
CA GLU A 615 9.20 -14.83 -9.61
C GLU A 615 10.67 -15.26 -9.77
N CYS A 616 11.08 -16.36 -9.13
CA CYS A 616 12.40 -16.96 -9.35
C CYS A 616 12.57 -17.41 -10.82
N ILE A 617 11.56 -18.07 -11.39
CA ILE A 617 11.58 -18.47 -12.80
C ILE A 617 11.66 -17.23 -13.70
N ARG A 618 10.83 -16.22 -13.46
CA ARG A 618 10.82 -14.95 -14.21
C ARG A 618 12.20 -14.28 -14.18
N GLN A 619 12.83 -14.21 -13.01
CA GLN A 619 14.15 -13.62 -12.87
C GLN A 619 15.22 -14.43 -13.61
N SER A 620 15.18 -15.77 -13.53
CA SER A 620 16.11 -16.65 -14.25
C SER A 620 15.96 -16.53 -15.79
N GLN A 621 14.73 -16.36 -16.26
CA GLN A 621 14.45 -16.14 -17.69
C GLN A 621 14.92 -14.75 -18.12
N ALA A 622 14.69 -13.71 -17.30
CA ALA A 622 15.17 -12.36 -17.59
C ALA A 622 16.71 -12.30 -17.67
N THR A 623 17.42 -12.95 -16.74
CA THR A 623 18.88 -13.08 -16.82
C THR A 623 19.30 -13.83 -18.08
N LYS A 624 18.57 -14.89 -18.47
CA LYS A 624 18.91 -15.65 -19.67
C LYS A 624 18.71 -14.85 -20.95
N ILE A 625 17.65 -14.06 -21.01
CA ILE A 625 17.38 -13.16 -22.14
C ILE A 625 18.50 -12.12 -22.22
N ALA A 626 18.90 -11.50 -21.11
CA ALA A 626 20.00 -10.54 -21.10
C ALA A 626 21.32 -11.14 -21.61
N GLU A 627 21.69 -12.35 -21.15
CA GLU A 627 22.87 -13.07 -21.65
C GLU A 627 22.81 -13.33 -23.17
N LEU A 628 21.63 -13.72 -23.68
CA LEU A 628 21.46 -14.00 -25.11
C LEU A 628 21.51 -12.71 -25.94
N THR A 629 20.93 -11.61 -25.44
CA THR A 629 21.03 -10.29 -26.06
C THR A 629 22.48 -9.81 -26.13
N GLU A 630 23.23 -9.92 -25.03
CA GLU A 630 24.66 -9.55 -25.01
C GLU A 630 25.46 -10.40 -26.02
N LYS A 631 25.23 -11.72 -26.07
CA LYS A 631 25.88 -12.58 -27.07
C LYS A 631 25.53 -12.20 -28.51
N MET A 632 24.27 -11.86 -28.77
CA MET A 632 23.86 -11.40 -30.09
C MET A 632 24.51 -10.07 -30.47
N GLU A 633 24.61 -9.13 -29.53
CA GLU A 633 25.29 -7.84 -29.75
C GLU A 633 26.78 -8.03 -30.04
N LEU A 634 27.46 -8.88 -29.26
CA LEU A 634 28.85 -9.24 -29.50
C LEU A 634 29.04 -9.87 -30.89
N GLN A 635 28.21 -10.84 -31.26
CA GLN A 635 28.28 -11.47 -32.58
C GLN A 635 28.00 -10.47 -33.71
N THR A 636 27.03 -9.56 -33.54
CA THR A 636 26.71 -8.53 -34.53
C THR A 636 27.87 -7.56 -34.72
N ASN A 637 28.55 -7.20 -33.63
CA ASN A 637 29.75 -6.36 -33.67
C ASN A 637 30.92 -7.08 -34.36
N GLU A 638 31.17 -8.35 -34.04
CA GLU A 638 32.19 -9.17 -34.70
C GLU A 638 31.91 -9.32 -36.21
N ASP A 639 30.67 -9.57 -36.60
CA ASP A 639 30.26 -9.66 -38.01
C ASP A 639 30.42 -8.31 -38.73
N SER A 640 30.08 -7.20 -38.08
CA SER A 640 30.28 -5.85 -38.61
C SER A 640 31.77 -5.53 -38.79
N ASP A 641 32.61 -5.85 -37.82
CA ASP A 641 34.06 -5.65 -37.88
C ASP A 641 34.70 -6.52 -38.97
N ASN A 642 34.30 -7.79 -39.08
CA ASN A 642 34.74 -8.66 -40.16
C ASN A 642 34.33 -8.14 -41.55
N ARG A 643 33.09 -7.65 -41.68
CA ARG A 643 32.62 -7.01 -42.92
C ARG A 643 33.47 -5.77 -43.26
N ASN A 644 33.77 -4.93 -42.28
CA ASN A 644 34.60 -3.75 -42.47
C ASN A 644 36.04 -4.12 -42.88
N ARG A 645 36.65 -5.14 -42.23
CA ARG A 645 37.97 -5.66 -42.60
C ARG A 645 38.00 -6.18 -44.03
N LEU A 646 37.02 -7.01 -44.42
CA LEU A 646 36.92 -7.51 -45.79
C LEU A 646 36.72 -6.36 -46.80
N GLU A 647 35.96 -5.32 -46.45
CA GLU A 647 35.77 -4.14 -47.28
C GLU A 647 37.07 -3.34 -47.46
N GLU A 648 37.87 -3.20 -46.40
CA GLU A 648 39.20 -2.58 -46.44
C GLU A 648 40.20 -3.40 -47.27
N GLU A 649 40.22 -4.72 -47.11
CA GLU A 649 41.04 -5.64 -47.93
C GLU A 649 40.65 -5.54 -49.41
N CYS A 650 39.35 -5.55 -49.72
CA CYS A 650 38.86 -5.36 -51.08
C CYS A 650 39.29 -4.01 -51.65
N LYS A 651 39.20 -2.92 -50.88
CA LYS A 651 39.68 -1.59 -51.30
C LYS A 651 41.19 -1.60 -51.57
N CYS A 652 41.99 -2.27 -50.73
CA CYS A 652 43.43 -2.41 -50.94
C CYS A 652 43.72 -3.17 -52.23
N LEU A 653 43.08 -4.33 -52.45
CA LEU A 653 43.24 -5.12 -53.67
C LEU A 653 42.81 -4.34 -54.93
N ILE A 654 41.72 -3.57 -54.85
CA ILE A 654 41.29 -2.70 -55.97
C ILE A 654 42.35 -1.64 -56.26
N ASN A 655 42.92 -1.01 -55.23
CA ASN A 655 43.98 0.00 -55.39
C ASN A 655 45.27 -0.61 -55.98
N GLU A 656 45.67 -1.79 -55.53
CA GLU A 656 46.80 -2.55 -56.09
C GLU A 656 46.55 -2.94 -57.55
N LEU A 657 45.36 -3.41 -57.89
CA LEU A 657 44.96 -3.72 -59.26
C LEU A 657 44.99 -2.46 -60.14
N GLN A 658 44.49 -1.33 -59.66
CA GLN A 658 44.57 -0.06 -60.38
C GLN A 658 46.02 0.41 -60.57
N SER A 659 46.87 0.24 -59.56
CA SER A 659 48.29 0.58 -59.62
C SER A 659 49.05 -0.29 -60.63
N THR A 660 48.86 -1.62 -60.58
CA THR A 660 49.46 -2.56 -61.54
C THR A 660 48.97 -2.30 -62.95
N ARG A 661 47.68 -2.00 -63.15
CA ARG A 661 47.13 -1.59 -64.45
C ARG A 661 47.79 -0.31 -64.98
N LYS A 662 48.00 0.71 -64.13
CA LYS A 662 48.72 1.94 -64.51
C LYS A 662 50.18 1.63 -64.89
N SER A 663 50.86 0.78 -64.13
CA SER A 663 52.23 0.35 -64.41
C SER A 663 52.33 -0.42 -65.73
N MET A 664 51.41 -1.35 -65.99
CA MET A 664 51.31 -2.06 -67.28
C MET A 664 51.10 -1.11 -68.45
N GLU A 665 50.23 -0.11 -68.28
CA GLU A 665 49.96 0.87 -69.33
C GLU A 665 51.20 1.75 -69.60
N GLN A 666 51.97 2.09 -68.56
CA GLN A 666 53.25 2.78 -68.71
C GLN A 666 54.27 1.91 -69.44
N LEU A 667 54.37 0.62 -69.09
CA LEU A 667 55.24 -0.34 -69.77
C LEU A 667 54.88 -0.45 -71.26
N ARG A 668 53.59 -0.56 -71.59
CA ARG A 668 53.11 -0.57 -72.99
C ARG A 668 53.46 0.70 -73.75
N ARG A 669 53.40 1.87 -73.11
CA ARG A 669 53.86 3.13 -73.73
C ARG A 669 55.36 3.11 -73.98
N SER A 670 56.16 2.72 -73.00
CA SER A 670 57.62 2.64 -73.15
C SER A 670 58.04 1.59 -74.19
N GLU A 671 57.32 0.46 -74.28
CA GLU A 671 57.54 -0.55 -75.30
C GLU A 671 57.26 0.01 -76.69
N ARG A 672 56.15 0.76 -76.87
CA ARG A 672 55.84 1.43 -78.13
C ARG A 672 56.92 2.45 -78.51
N GLU A 673 57.34 3.30 -77.57
CA GLU A 673 58.43 4.27 -77.79
C GLU A 673 59.74 3.58 -78.17
N LEU A 674 60.09 2.46 -77.54
CA LEU A 674 61.28 1.66 -77.88
C LEU A 674 61.18 1.02 -79.27
N LEU A 675 60.00 0.52 -79.65
CA LEU A 675 59.75 -0.02 -80.99
C LEU A 675 59.83 1.08 -82.06
N GLU A 676 59.24 2.26 -81.80
CA GLU A 676 59.34 3.43 -82.66
C GLU A 676 60.80 3.92 -82.79
N PHE A 677 61.55 3.95 -81.69
CA PHE A 677 62.97 4.28 -81.68
C PHE A 677 63.78 3.26 -82.49
N ARG A 678 63.55 1.96 -82.28
CA ARG A 678 64.16 0.88 -83.06
C ARG A 678 63.88 1.05 -84.56
N ALA A 679 62.65 1.36 -84.94
CA ALA A 679 62.26 1.60 -86.34
C ALA A 679 62.93 2.85 -86.92
N LEU A 680 63.05 3.93 -86.14
CA LEU A 680 63.76 5.15 -86.55
C LEU A 680 65.25 4.88 -86.79
N VAL A 681 65.93 4.20 -85.86
CA VAL A 681 67.34 3.85 -85.99
C VAL A 681 67.57 2.90 -87.17
N GLY A 682 66.69 1.91 -87.35
CA GLY A 682 66.72 1.04 -88.54
C GLY A 682 66.67 1.85 -89.84
N ARG A 683 65.70 2.75 -89.99
CA ARG A 683 65.58 3.63 -91.17
C ARG A 683 66.80 4.52 -91.38
N LEU A 684 67.37 5.12 -90.33
CA LEU A 684 68.58 5.94 -90.43
C LEU A 684 69.80 5.14 -90.93
N LEU A 685 69.82 3.82 -90.71
CA LEU A 685 70.88 2.92 -91.15
C LEU A 685 70.60 2.25 -92.49
N GLY A 686 69.45 2.53 -93.11
CA GLY A 686 68.99 1.87 -94.33
C GLY A 686 68.56 0.40 -94.13
N LEU A 687 68.21 0.03 -92.90
CA LEU A 687 67.70 -1.29 -92.53
C LEU A 687 66.19 -1.21 -92.28
N ASP A 688 65.43 -2.21 -92.73
CA ASP A 688 64.03 -2.34 -92.33
C ASP A 688 63.96 -3.10 -91.00
N ALA A 689 63.51 -2.40 -89.95
CA ALA A 689 63.48 -2.93 -88.59
C ALA A 689 62.51 -4.11 -88.41
N GLU A 690 61.51 -4.27 -89.28
CA GLU A 690 60.51 -5.35 -89.23
C GLU A 690 61.01 -6.65 -89.89
N LEU A 691 62.00 -6.55 -90.78
CA LEU A 691 62.57 -7.67 -91.55
C LEU A 691 63.89 -8.22 -90.96
N LEU A 692 64.31 -7.72 -89.80
CA LEU A 692 65.54 -8.17 -89.14
C LEU A 692 65.39 -9.59 -88.59
N THR A 693 66.29 -10.48 -88.99
CA THR A 693 66.29 -11.90 -88.56
C THR A 693 66.66 -12.08 -87.09
N VAL A 694 67.47 -11.16 -86.55
CA VAL A 694 67.86 -11.12 -85.13
C VAL A 694 67.58 -9.72 -84.59
N PRO A 695 66.72 -9.57 -83.56
CA PRO A 695 66.41 -8.27 -82.98
C PRO A 695 67.68 -7.53 -82.57
N ASN A 696 67.80 -6.27 -83.03
CA ASN A 696 68.88 -5.32 -82.74
C ASN A 696 70.30 -5.70 -83.19
N TYR A 697 70.63 -6.95 -83.52
CA TYR A 697 72.00 -7.35 -83.89
C TYR A 697 72.50 -6.64 -85.15
N ASP A 698 71.73 -6.66 -86.23
CA ASP A 698 72.13 -6.03 -87.50
C ASP A 698 72.22 -4.49 -87.38
N ILE A 699 71.33 -3.90 -86.58
CA ILE A 699 71.36 -2.46 -86.25
C ILE A 699 72.66 -2.14 -85.48
N ILE A 700 72.99 -2.92 -84.45
CA ILE A 700 74.19 -2.74 -83.64
C ILE A 700 75.44 -2.92 -84.50
N SER A 701 75.53 -3.97 -85.31
CA SER A 701 76.67 -4.23 -86.19
C SER A 701 76.91 -3.11 -87.22
N ARG A 702 75.84 -2.54 -87.78
CA ARG A 702 75.95 -1.39 -88.70
C ARG A 702 76.40 -0.12 -87.98
N LEU A 703 75.87 0.14 -86.78
CA LEU A 703 76.32 1.25 -85.93
C LEU A 703 77.78 1.09 -85.53
N GLU A 704 78.21 -0.09 -85.10
CA GLU A 704 79.59 -0.41 -84.79
C GLU A 704 80.49 -0.21 -86.02
N THR A 705 80.05 -0.58 -87.22
CA THR A 705 80.79 -0.34 -88.47
C THR A 705 80.94 1.16 -88.79
N ILE A 706 79.91 1.97 -88.56
CA ILE A 706 79.95 3.44 -88.76
C ILE A 706 80.82 4.10 -87.69
N VAL A 707 80.70 3.68 -86.42
CA VAL A 707 81.49 4.20 -85.31
C VAL A 707 82.96 3.85 -85.51
N THR A 708 83.27 2.62 -85.91
CA THR A 708 84.64 2.22 -86.25
C THR A 708 85.16 2.97 -87.48
N HIS A 709 84.39 3.14 -88.55
CA HIS A 709 84.80 3.97 -89.71
C HIS A 709 85.08 5.43 -89.33
N ASN A 710 84.28 6.02 -88.44
CA ASN A 710 84.53 7.38 -87.94
C ASN A 710 85.71 7.46 -86.95
N GLN A 711 85.97 6.38 -86.19
CA GLN A 711 87.15 6.27 -85.33
C GLN A 711 88.44 6.06 -86.13
N PHE A 712 88.37 5.43 -87.32
CA PHE A 712 89.51 5.29 -88.24
C PHE A 712 89.73 6.49 -89.17
N ALA A 713 88.76 7.40 -89.31
CA ALA A 713 88.90 8.63 -90.10
C ALA A 713 89.61 9.78 -89.34
N HIS A 714 89.96 9.58 -88.06
CA HIS A 714 90.61 10.59 -87.22
C HIS A 714 91.82 10.03 -86.44
N ASP A 715 92.91 9.76 -87.16
CA ASP A 715 94.27 9.67 -86.59
C ASP A 715 95.00 11.04 -86.72
N ASN A 716 94.77 11.92 -85.73
CA ASN A 716 95.67 12.92 -85.06
C ASN A 716 96.49 14.01 -85.83
N PRO A 717 96.93 15.16 -85.20
CA PRO A 717 97.07 15.42 -83.75
C PRO A 717 96.68 16.84 -83.18
N MET A 718 96.63 16.94 -81.82
CA MET A 718 97.02 18.09 -80.95
C MET A 718 96.10 19.35 -80.91
N LEU A 719 95.60 19.93 -79.80
CA LEU A 719 96.07 20.17 -78.41
C LEU A 719 94.91 20.59 -77.46
N LEU A 720 95.04 20.26 -76.15
CA LEU A 720 94.79 21.02 -74.88
C LEU A 720 93.52 21.93 -74.77
N HIS A 721 92.82 22.14 -73.64
CA HIS A 721 93.16 22.22 -72.21
C HIS A 721 91.84 22.53 -71.45
N MET A 722 91.58 21.91 -70.29
CA MET A 722 90.81 22.41 -69.10
C MET A 722 89.37 22.96 -69.25
N ASN A 723 88.44 22.93 -68.29
CA ASN A 723 88.40 22.57 -66.87
C ASN A 723 86.92 22.43 -66.41
N ASP A 724 86.74 21.72 -65.29
CA ASP A 724 85.80 21.97 -64.18
C ASP A 724 84.26 21.82 -64.32
N ALA A 725 83.77 20.84 -63.53
CA ALA A 725 82.90 21.02 -62.36
C ALA A 725 81.51 20.35 -62.34
N HIS A 726 81.30 19.66 -61.20
CA HIS A 726 80.04 19.25 -60.53
C HIS A 726 79.29 18.00 -61.07
N SER A 727 79.36 16.82 -60.41
CA SER A 727 78.70 16.40 -59.14
C SER A 727 77.20 16.02 -59.33
N PRO A 728 76.55 15.17 -58.49
CA PRO A 728 76.94 13.83 -58.02
C PRO A 728 75.77 12.78 -58.05
N ASN A 729 76.13 11.50 -57.93
CA ASN A 729 75.61 10.48 -56.99
C ASN A 729 74.09 10.42 -56.66
N ARG A 730 73.40 9.31 -56.99
CA ARG A 730 72.16 8.89 -56.31
C ARG A 730 72.35 7.55 -55.60
N LYS A 731 72.51 7.63 -54.28
CA LYS A 731 72.19 6.58 -53.33
C LYS A 731 70.70 6.60 -53.03
N SER A 732 70.17 5.40 -52.83
CA SER A 732 68.91 5.05 -52.20
C SER A 732 68.86 5.48 -50.72
N SER A 733 67.73 6.03 -50.26
CA SER A 733 67.10 5.70 -48.97
C SER A 733 65.78 6.46 -48.71
N SER A 734 64.83 5.70 -48.15
CA SER A 734 63.79 6.01 -47.14
C SER A 734 62.58 6.92 -47.42
N LEU A 735 61.41 6.26 -47.35
CA LEU A 735 60.17 6.58 -46.59
C LEU A 735 59.80 8.05 -46.32
N THR A 736 58.57 8.44 -46.70
CA THR A 736 57.45 8.79 -45.78
C THR A 736 56.12 8.92 -46.53
N LYS A 737 55.03 8.66 -45.79
CA LYS A 737 53.60 8.64 -46.15
C LYS A 737 53.01 10.03 -46.47
N ASP A 738 51.71 10.00 -46.79
CA ASP A 738 50.68 11.07 -46.83
C ASP A 738 50.41 11.68 -48.21
N THR A 739 49.39 11.21 -48.94
CA THR A 739 47.91 11.37 -48.82
C THR A 739 47.37 12.60 -49.55
N GLY A 740 46.41 12.34 -50.43
CA GLY A 740 45.48 13.33 -50.96
C GLY A 740 45.91 13.92 -52.31
N LEU A 741 45.02 14.21 -53.24
CA LEU A 741 43.57 14.28 -53.17
C LEU A 741 43.04 14.56 -54.60
N GLN A 742 41.75 14.29 -54.82
CA GLN A 742 40.87 14.98 -55.79
C GLN A 742 41.08 14.67 -57.28
N ARG A 743 40.08 14.70 -58.15
CA ARG A 743 38.61 14.89 -58.13
C ARG A 743 38.19 14.52 -59.57
N ASN A 744 36.91 14.19 -59.75
CA ASN A 744 36.05 14.76 -60.79
C ASN A 744 34.64 14.21 -60.55
N THR A 745 33.74 14.95 -59.91
CA THR A 745 32.89 16.07 -60.42
C THR A 745 31.74 15.62 -61.31
N THR A 746 30.61 16.30 -61.08
CA THR A 746 29.34 16.35 -61.83
C THR A 746 28.31 15.27 -61.42
N ALA A 747 27.04 15.55 -61.14
CA ALA A 747 26.25 16.78 -61.21
C ALA A 747 24.98 16.64 -60.34
N ASP A 748 24.37 17.80 -60.10
CA ASP A 748 23.07 18.13 -59.49
C ASP A 748 21.94 17.08 -59.46
N CYS A 749 21.21 17.07 -58.33
CA CYS A 749 19.76 17.27 -58.35
C CYS A 749 19.21 17.62 -56.95
N TYR A 750 18.46 18.72 -56.89
CA TYR A 750 17.70 19.23 -55.75
C TYR A 750 16.74 18.19 -55.17
N VAL A 751 16.72 18.11 -53.83
CA VAL A 751 15.69 17.40 -53.05
C VAL A 751 14.66 18.43 -52.56
N ALA A 752 13.38 18.15 -52.80
CA ALA A 752 12.27 18.84 -52.15
C ALA A 752 11.50 17.86 -51.23
N GLY A 753 11.46 18.21 -49.94
CA GLY A 753 10.40 17.88 -48.98
C GLY A 753 10.70 16.81 -47.92
N PRO A 754 9.95 16.75 -46.79
CA PRO A 754 9.00 17.72 -46.27
C PRO A 754 9.25 18.17 -44.81
N HIS A 755 8.61 19.30 -44.49
CA HIS A 755 8.58 19.98 -43.20
C HIS A 755 7.97 19.14 -42.06
N SER A 756 8.66 19.08 -40.93
CA SER A 756 8.08 18.73 -39.63
C SER A 756 7.70 20.01 -38.88
N ALA A 757 6.40 20.26 -38.80
CA ALA A 757 5.81 21.37 -38.06
C ALA A 757 5.91 21.11 -36.55
N LYS A 758 6.58 22.01 -35.82
CA LYS A 758 6.51 22.11 -34.36
C LYS A 758 5.16 22.70 -33.96
N THR A 759 4.27 21.88 -33.39
CA THR A 759 3.08 22.37 -32.69
C THR A 759 3.42 22.72 -31.24
N ARG A 760 3.16 23.99 -30.92
CA ARG A 760 3.31 24.63 -29.62
C ARG A 760 2.06 24.34 -28.79
N SER A 761 2.17 23.50 -27.76
CA SER A 761 1.06 23.25 -26.83
C SER A 761 1.05 24.32 -25.72
N LYS A 762 -0.09 25.00 -25.57
CA LYS A 762 -0.41 25.94 -24.49
C LYS A 762 -0.88 25.13 -23.27
N GLN A 763 -0.18 25.27 -22.14
CA GLN A 763 -0.73 24.89 -20.83
C GLN A 763 -1.73 25.96 -20.37
N GLY A 764 -2.99 25.56 -20.20
CA GLY A 764 -4.01 26.32 -19.51
C GLY A 764 -3.81 26.20 -18.00
N LYS A 765 -3.73 27.36 -17.33
CA LYS A 765 -3.96 27.51 -15.89
C LYS A 765 -5.45 27.44 -15.63
N PHE A 766 -5.88 26.63 -14.67
CA PHE A 766 -7.14 26.81 -13.95
C PHE A 766 -6.86 26.73 -12.46
N TRP A 767 -7.58 27.59 -11.73
CA TRP A 767 -7.58 27.76 -10.28
C TRP A 767 -8.18 26.56 -9.55
#